data_AF-A0A178AM69-F1
#
_entry.id   AF-A0A178AM69-F1
#
_cell.length_a   1.000
_cell.length_b   1.000
_cell.length_c   1.000
_cell.angle_alpha   90.00
_cell.angle_beta   90.00
_cell.angle_gamma   90.00
#
_symmetry.space_group_name_H-M   'P 1'
#
loop_
_entity.id
_entity.type
_entity.pdbx_description
1 polymer ?
#
loop_
_entity_poly.entity_id
_entity_poly.type
_entity_poly.pdbx_seq_one_letter_code
_entity_poly.pdbx_strand_id
1 'polypeptide(L)'
;MAGIKRKSAVATPAGDSKSKSKKVKVEKTTSKGDSKHAVKPVKKSKKAKEESSDELEESDTSEQENGFYGFSANEDVEMSDADSSEEAEPMEDVKQNGKAHKHKSDDKESDHKKKPKGDGSDSKLAELNASNSREAHAKQKALAKERKAAKPNADIIERSKKLWEKLRLKSHVQKDERKELVKELFEIIEGRVKDFVFKHDSVRVIQTAIKYSTMEQRRMIARELKGEFKTLAEGKYSKFLIAKLVEKGDPEIRDLIIQEFYGHVKRLINHPEGSWILDDIYRAAATPEQKARLLREWYGAEFSIKGLEVKGTDSAELSTILKESPEKKKPILDYLENQINSLIQKKLVGFTMLHDAMLQYFLVCEPGTEQANDFLEHLKPDPTLKEGEEADNVDLLKNLAFTKSGSRLMSLCFAYGTAKDRKLFIRPYKDNIEQMAYDANAHHVLLAALAVTDDTKLSSKSIYGELLPNNDTLGEKVLNLVNDARARTVLLYPFNPDAKWLLDDNTRERLAELYAIRQTTSKKDATVRMNEVAKAISPQLLSALAARAQDFTSFPFGLQFASEVLIGAPDVEPATRQQALAEVARLAHDILEEKPAPSTAETEKAEKPVTSSHGKNMLKTLVQGGKFDPATKKVVPVSPPLGFANLLWEEIKAKGNLMEWATGQGSFVVVALTEAEGFDGQNEVLAALKKGKSKLEKAAGAAEKVDKKGAKKGKKGDKSEGPRGNAGARILLGKL
;
A
#
# COMPACT_ATOMS: atom_id res chain seq x y z
N MET A 1 -33.21 -34.80 39.21
CA MET A 1 -34.64 -34.43 39.29
C MET A 1 -35.33 -34.82 37.98
N ALA A 2 -36.59 -35.27 38.03
CA ALA A 2 -37.40 -35.59 36.84
C ALA A 2 -38.09 -34.32 36.29
N GLY A 3 -38.70 -34.29 35.09
CA GLY A 3 -38.94 -35.38 34.12
C GLY A 3 -39.20 -34.86 32.68
N ILE A 4 -39.23 -35.75 31.68
CA ILE A 4 -40.47 -36.32 31.06
C ILE A 4 -41.10 -35.34 30.03
N LYS A 5 -40.77 -35.47 28.71
CA LYS A 5 -41.53 -36.19 27.64
C LYS A 5 -42.77 -35.37 27.13
N ARG A 6 -43.17 -35.36 25.83
CA ARG A 6 -42.78 -36.14 24.62
C ARG A 6 -43.23 -35.47 23.29
N LYS A 7 -42.88 -36.13 22.17
CA LYS A 7 -43.34 -36.02 20.75
C LYS A 7 -44.89 -35.95 20.60
N SER A 8 -45.56 -35.67 19.46
CA SER A 8 -45.23 -35.71 18.00
C SER A 8 -46.28 -34.86 17.22
N ALA A 9 -46.02 -34.17 16.11
CA ALA A 9 -45.76 -34.59 14.71
C ALA A 9 -47.00 -34.96 13.83
N VAL A 10 -47.24 -34.14 12.79
CA VAL A 10 -47.94 -34.40 11.48
C VAL A 10 -49.47 -34.69 11.45
N ALA A 11 -50.26 -33.79 10.82
CA ALA A 11 -51.16 -34.07 9.67
C ALA A 11 -52.04 -32.85 9.25
N THR A 12 -52.19 -32.61 7.94
CA THR A 12 -53.24 -31.81 7.26
C THR A 12 -54.42 -32.74 6.84
N PRO A 13 -55.67 -32.29 6.50
CA PRO A 13 -55.96 -31.21 5.52
C PRO A 13 -57.26 -30.37 5.68
N ALA A 14 -57.37 -29.35 4.79
CA ALA A 14 -58.55 -28.71 4.14
C ALA A 14 -59.96 -28.64 4.80
N GLY A 15 -60.59 -27.45 4.72
CA GLY A 15 -62.05 -27.27 4.86
C GLY A 15 -62.55 -25.81 4.94
N ASP A 16 -63.27 -25.34 3.91
CA ASP A 16 -63.92 -24.02 3.77
C ASP A 16 -64.87 -23.63 4.93
N SER A 17 -65.17 -22.36 5.26
CA SER A 17 -65.08 -21.04 4.55
C SER A 17 -65.30 -19.88 5.59
N LYS A 18 -65.73 -18.61 5.36
CA LYS A 18 -66.34 -17.86 4.25
C LYS A 18 -66.36 -16.31 4.50
N SER A 19 -66.52 -15.52 3.43
CA SER A 19 -66.88 -14.06 3.38
C SER A 19 -65.80 -13.02 3.78
N LYS A 20 -65.66 -11.85 3.13
CA LYS A 20 -66.36 -11.27 1.95
C LYS A 20 -65.46 -10.29 1.12
N SER A 21 -65.27 -10.59 -0.17
CA SER A 21 -64.96 -9.74 -1.38
C SER A 21 -64.42 -8.27 -1.24
N LYS A 22 -63.34 -7.80 -1.93
CA LYS A 22 -63.05 -7.58 -3.40
C LYS A 22 -63.97 -6.53 -4.10
N LYS A 23 -63.59 -5.64 -5.05
CA LYS A 23 -62.36 -5.30 -5.87
C LYS A 23 -62.04 -3.77 -5.77
N VAL A 24 -60.97 -3.10 -6.26
CA VAL A 24 -59.70 -3.38 -7.02
C VAL A 24 -59.65 -3.13 -8.58
N LYS A 25 -58.91 -2.06 -9.00
CA LYS A 25 -58.30 -1.72 -10.35
C LYS A 25 -59.27 -1.43 -11.54
N VAL A 26 -58.97 -0.71 -12.66
CA VAL A 26 -57.77 -0.41 -13.51
C VAL A 26 -57.83 1.01 -14.18
N GLU A 27 -56.74 1.42 -14.86
CA GLU A 27 -56.46 2.53 -15.85
C GLU A 27 -57.60 2.90 -16.85
N LYS A 28 -57.56 3.97 -17.70
CA LYS A 28 -56.45 4.71 -18.37
C LYS A 28 -56.82 6.13 -18.88
N THR A 29 -55.88 6.83 -19.52
CA THR A 29 -55.86 8.25 -19.94
C THR A 29 -56.59 8.63 -21.25
N THR A 30 -57.16 9.84 -21.33
CA THR A 30 -57.38 10.65 -22.57
C THR A 30 -57.20 12.16 -22.29
N SER A 31 -57.36 13.07 -23.28
CA SER A 31 -56.71 14.40 -23.26
C SER A 31 -57.50 15.57 -23.90
N LYS A 32 -57.04 16.81 -23.61
CA LYS A 32 -57.33 18.14 -24.23
C LYS A 32 -58.70 18.81 -23.95
N GLY A 33 -58.67 20.16 -23.84
CA GLY A 33 -59.83 21.05 -24.03
C GLY A 33 -59.81 22.38 -23.25
N ASP A 34 -59.37 23.46 -23.92
CA ASP A 34 -59.64 24.93 -23.77
C ASP A 34 -60.55 25.53 -22.64
N SER A 35 -60.48 26.82 -22.27
CA SER A 35 -59.47 27.92 -22.47
C SER A 35 -59.84 29.22 -21.70
N LYS A 36 -58.86 30.14 -21.54
CA LYS A 36 -58.99 31.63 -21.34
C LYS A 36 -59.61 32.10 -20.00
N HIS A 37 -59.37 33.31 -19.45
CA HIS A 37 -58.67 34.57 -19.82
C HIS A 37 -58.19 35.29 -18.50
N ALA A 38 -57.38 36.37 -18.42
CA ALA A 38 -56.58 37.16 -19.37
C ALA A 38 -55.41 37.96 -18.70
N VAL A 39 -54.24 37.96 -19.35
CA VAL A 39 -53.39 39.13 -19.74
C VAL A 39 -53.06 40.28 -18.75
N LYS A 40 -51.79 40.28 -18.24
CA LYS A 40 -50.66 41.26 -18.40
C LYS A 40 -50.97 42.77 -18.71
N PRO A 41 -50.13 43.77 -18.30
CA PRO A 41 -48.69 43.82 -18.66
C PRO A 41 -47.70 44.55 -17.69
N VAL A 42 -46.46 44.78 -18.18
CA VAL A 42 -45.24 45.23 -17.48
C VAL A 42 -44.83 46.66 -17.88
N LYS A 43 -44.08 47.39 -17.02
CA LYS A 43 -43.16 48.46 -17.48
C LYS A 43 -41.94 48.69 -16.57
N LYS A 44 -40.82 49.14 -17.17
CA LYS A 44 -39.55 49.56 -16.52
C LYS A 44 -39.42 51.09 -16.53
N SER A 45 -38.61 51.66 -15.64
CA SER A 45 -37.93 52.97 -15.81
C SER A 45 -36.59 53.02 -15.04
N LYS A 46 -35.76 54.07 -15.23
CA LYS A 46 -34.34 54.16 -14.81
C LYS A 46 -34.06 55.38 -13.91
N LYS A 47 -33.09 55.25 -12.98
CA LYS A 47 -32.02 56.19 -12.52
C LYS A 47 -31.49 55.71 -11.14
N ALA A 48 -30.26 55.96 -10.68
CA ALA A 48 -28.99 56.38 -11.30
C ALA A 48 -27.81 56.00 -10.34
N LYS A 49 -26.55 56.25 -10.73
CA LYS A 49 -25.32 55.97 -9.93
C LYS A 49 -25.35 56.56 -8.52
N GLU A 50 -24.69 55.86 -7.60
CA GLU A 50 -23.66 56.43 -6.72
C GLU A 50 -22.53 55.39 -6.55
N GLU A 51 -21.34 55.77 -6.04
CA GLU A 51 -20.12 54.95 -5.99
C GLU A 51 -19.51 54.86 -4.58
N SER A 52 -18.48 54.02 -4.43
CA SER A 52 -17.53 53.99 -3.30
C SER A 52 -18.01 53.40 -1.94
N SER A 53 -17.70 52.12 -1.73
CA SER A 53 -17.10 51.66 -0.46
C SER A 53 -16.23 50.41 -0.67
N ASP A 54 -14.92 50.52 -0.50
CA ASP A 54 -13.99 49.37 -0.47
C ASP A 54 -14.21 48.57 0.83
N GLU A 55 -15.19 47.68 0.83
CA GLU A 55 -15.46 46.79 1.96
C GLU A 55 -14.56 45.54 1.88
N LEU A 56 -13.35 45.67 2.44
CA LEU A 56 -12.46 44.53 2.69
C LEU A 56 -13.05 43.64 3.79
N GLU A 57 -13.91 42.71 3.38
CA GLU A 57 -14.28 41.54 4.17
C GLU A 57 -13.05 40.63 4.32
N GLU A 58 -12.56 40.44 5.55
CA GLU A 58 -11.63 39.35 5.88
C GLU A 58 -12.42 38.04 5.80
N SER A 59 -12.59 37.47 4.59
CA SER A 59 -13.25 36.18 4.44
C SER A 59 -12.39 35.09 5.09
N ASP A 60 -12.93 34.40 6.09
CA ASP A 60 -12.33 33.19 6.66
C ASP A 60 -12.57 32.01 5.71
N THR A 61 -11.95 32.12 4.53
CA THR A 61 -11.95 31.06 3.53
C THR A 61 -10.94 30.02 3.97
N SER A 62 -11.42 29.06 4.77
CA SER A 62 -10.82 27.73 4.81
C SER A 62 -10.82 27.19 3.37
N GLU A 63 -9.67 27.28 2.71
CA GLU A 63 -9.35 26.30 1.66
C GLU A 63 -9.64 24.92 2.27
N GLN A 64 -10.30 24.03 1.51
CA GLN A 64 -10.15 22.60 1.78
C GLN A 64 -8.70 22.26 1.46
N GLU A 65 -7.82 22.54 2.44
CA GLU A 65 -6.45 22.05 2.45
C GLU A 65 -6.58 20.52 2.43
N ASN A 66 -6.41 19.92 1.24
CA ASN A 66 -6.19 18.48 1.11
C ASN A 66 -5.15 18.11 2.16
N GLY A 67 -5.57 17.30 3.13
CA GLY A 67 -4.80 17.08 4.36
C GLY A 67 -3.36 16.73 4.00
N PHE A 68 -2.39 17.31 4.72
CA PHE A 68 -0.98 17.06 4.47
C PHE A 68 -0.62 15.61 4.88
N TYR A 69 -0.93 14.69 3.98
CA TYR A 69 -0.34 13.37 3.91
C TYR A 69 1.07 13.55 3.32
N GLY A 70 2.07 13.00 3.99
CA GLY A 70 3.48 13.32 3.74
C GLY A 70 3.98 12.93 2.34
N PHE A 71 5.12 13.51 1.96
CA PHE A 71 5.76 13.54 0.62
C PHE A 71 5.67 12.28 -0.30
N SER A 72 4.49 11.95 -0.82
CA SER A 72 4.27 10.89 -1.81
C SER A 72 3.02 11.14 -2.67
N ALA A 73 3.17 11.88 -3.77
CA ALA A 73 2.31 11.79 -4.95
C ALA A 73 3.06 12.37 -6.16
N ASN A 74 3.38 11.52 -7.15
CA ASN A 74 3.63 11.97 -8.51
C ASN A 74 2.28 11.90 -9.24
N GLU A 75 1.87 12.99 -9.89
CA GLU A 75 0.68 13.03 -10.74
C GLU A 75 1.04 12.43 -12.11
N ASP A 76 0.51 11.24 -12.44
CA ASP A 76 0.55 10.65 -13.79
C ASP A 76 -0.47 9.47 -13.92
N VAL A 77 -1.74 9.73 -13.58
CA VAL A 77 -2.88 8.84 -13.90
C VAL A 77 -4.11 9.69 -14.26
N GLU A 78 -4.54 9.63 -15.51
CA GLU A 78 -5.89 10.09 -15.90
C GLU A 78 -6.92 9.01 -15.49
N MET A 79 -7.97 9.40 -14.77
CA MET A 79 -9.15 8.57 -14.52
C MET A 79 -10.43 9.39 -14.69
N SER A 80 -11.44 8.77 -15.29
CA SER A 80 -12.63 9.43 -15.86
C SER A 80 -13.76 9.66 -14.85
N ASP A 81 -14.62 10.64 -15.15
CA ASP A 81 -15.86 10.90 -14.43
C ASP A 81 -16.77 9.67 -14.29
N ALA A 82 -17.36 9.50 -13.11
CA ALA A 82 -18.51 8.64 -12.87
C ALA A 82 -19.42 9.30 -11.82
N ASP A 83 -20.64 9.65 -12.24
CA ASP A 83 -21.63 10.38 -11.42
C ASP A 83 -22.44 9.43 -10.53
N SER A 84 -22.71 9.86 -9.29
CA SER A 84 -23.61 9.17 -8.35
C SER A 84 -24.04 10.10 -7.22
N SER A 85 -25.12 10.86 -7.45
CA SER A 85 -25.78 11.71 -6.48
C SER A 85 -26.51 10.94 -5.37
N GLU A 86 -26.40 11.40 -4.12
CA GLU A 86 -27.47 11.25 -3.12
C GLU A 86 -27.44 12.44 -2.13
N GLU A 87 -28.61 12.96 -1.76
CA GLU A 87 -28.76 14.20 -0.97
C GLU A 87 -28.91 13.91 0.54
N ALA A 88 -28.48 14.85 1.39
CA ALA A 88 -28.64 14.77 2.84
C ALA A 88 -29.09 16.11 3.46
N GLU A 89 -30.39 16.23 3.75
CA GLU A 89 -30.98 17.31 4.58
C GLU A 89 -30.77 17.02 6.09
N PRO A 90 -30.52 18.03 6.95
CA PRO A 90 -30.20 17.84 8.37
C PRO A 90 -31.39 18.01 9.32
N MET A 91 -31.47 17.26 10.44
CA MET A 91 -32.28 17.66 11.60
C MET A 91 -31.89 17.09 12.97
N GLU A 92 -32.05 17.96 13.98
CA GLU A 92 -32.37 17.78 15.41
C GLU A 92 -31.41 17.08 16.42
N ASP A 93 -30.89 17.91 17.34
CA ASP A 93 -30.30 17.51 18.64
C ASP A 93 -31.37 17.00 19.64
N VAL A 94 -31.19 15.79 20.17
CA VAL A 94 -32.02 15.24 21.26
C VAL A 94 -31.35 15.40 22.62
N LYS A 95 -31.93 16.23 23.50
CA LYS A 95 -31.52 16.36 24.91
C LYS A 95 -31.92 15.11 25.72
N GLN A 96 -31.03 14.62 26.57
CA GLN A 96 -31.38 13.79 27.72
C GLN A 96 -30.97 14.44 29.05
N ASN A 97 -31.58 13.97 30.15
CA ASN A 97 -31.68 14.69 31.41
C ASN A 97 -31.46 13.74 32.60
N GLY A 98 -30.45 14.01 33.43
CA GLY A 98 -30.12 13.22 34.62
C GLY A 98 -30.20 14.06 35.89
N LYS A 99 -31.09 13.71 36.81
CA LYS A 99 -31.25 14.40 38.10
C LYS A 99 -30.29 13.85 39.17
N ALA A 100 -29.75 14.74 39.99
CA ALA A 100 -29.22 14.43 41.32
C ALA A 100 -29.84 15.36 42.38
N HIS A 101 -29.90 14.92 43.63
CA HIS A 101 -30.68 15.58 44.68
C HIS A 101 -29.98 16.79 45.33
N LYS A 102 -30.80 17.70 45.86
CA LYS A 102 -30.39 18.89 46.63
C LYS A 102 -30.65 18.66 48.12
N HIS A 103 -29.68 18.98 48.97
CA HIS A 103 -29.87 19.03 50.44
C HIS A 103 -29.40 20.39 50.97
N LYS A 104 -29.96 20.82 52.10
CA LYS A 104 -29.64 22.08 52.78
C LYS A 104 -28.59 21.89 53.88
N SER A 105 -27.85 22.97 54.15
CA SER A 105 -27.32 23.36 55.47
C SER A 105 -27.14 24.89 55.49
N ASP A 106 -27.55 25.55 56.58
CA ASP A 106 -27.57 27.02 56.69
C ASP A 106 -26.35 27.56 57.51
N ASP A 107 -26.08 28.87 57.36
CA ASP A 107 -25.24 29.81 58.15
C ASP A 107 -24.03 29.37 59.02
N LYS A 108 -22.89 30.05 58.79
CA LYS A 108 -22.15 30.76 59.86
C LYS A 108 -21.19 31.85 59.36
N GLU A 109 -20.70 32.67 60.30
CA GLU A 109 -20.21 34.05 60.11
C GLU A 109 -18.71 34.23 60.51
N SER A 110 -18.11 35.38 60.16
CA SER A 110 -16.77 35.88 60.53
C SER A 110 -15.55 35.21 59.86
N ASP A 111 -14.37 35.84 59.70
CA ASP A 111 -13.90 37.17 60.14
C ASP A 111 -13.01 37.89 59.07
N HIS A 112 -12.69 39.17 59.31
CA HIS A 112 -11.96 40.08 58.44
C HIS A 112 -10.44 39.83 58.30
N LYS A 113 -9.90 40.26 57.14
CA LYS A 113 -8.76 41.20 57.12
C LYS A 113 -8.87 42.21 55.96
N LYS A 114 -8.13 43.33 56.06
CA LYS A 114 -8.48 44.62 55.43
C LYS A 114 -7.44 45.12 54.39
N LYS A 115 -7.94 45.44 53.18
CA LYS A 115 -7.59 46.63 52.35
C LYS A 115 -6.13 46.73 51.81
N PRO A 116 -5.77 47.67 50.89
CA PRO A 116 -6.44 48.94 50.49
C PRO A 116 -7.10 48.99 49.10
N LYS A 117 -7.72 50.15 48.81
CA LYS A 117 -8.20 50.58 47.48
C LYS A 117 -7.21 51.60 46.88
N GLY A 118 -7.16 51.66 45.55
CA GLY A 118 -6.47 52.69 44.75
C GLY A 118 -5.99 52.06 43.43
N ASP A 119 -6.20 52.64 42.24
CA ASP A 119 -7.06 53.78 41.88
C ASP A 119 -7.70 53.54 40.49
N GLY A 120 -8.61 54.39 40.04
CA GLY A 120 -9.56 54.07 38.96
C GLY A 120 -9.01 54.01 37.53
N SER A 121 -9.37 52.95 36.78
CA SER A 121 -9.22 52.87 35.31
C SER A 121 -10.38 52.20 34.55
N ASP A 122 -11.15 51.30 35.18
CA ASP A 122 -12.13 50.45 34.48
C ASP A 122 -13.41 51.14 33.99
N SER A 123 -13.64 52.41 34.34
CA SER A 123 -14.87 53.13 33.99
C SER A 123 -15.10 53.27 32.47
N LYS A 124 -14.05 53.16 31.64
CA LYS A 124 -14.14 53.33 30.18
C LYS A 124 -14.57 52.09 29.40
N LEU A 125 -14.57 50.90 29.99
CA LEU A 125 -14.96 49.67 29.27
C LEU A 125 -16.45 49.33 29.42
N ALA A 126 -17.10 49.79 30.49
CA ALA A 126 -18.51 49.53 30.77
C ALA A 126 -19.45 50.37 29.89
N GLU A 127 -19.17 51.67 29.72
CA GLU A 127 -20.05 52.62 28.99
C GLU A 127 -20.15 52.33 27.48
N LEU A 128 -19.17 51.61 26.90
CA LEU A 128 -19.13 51.32 25.47
C LEU A 128 -20.16 50.26 24.99
N ASN A 129 -20.78 49.52 25.91
CA ASN A 129 -21.78 48.49 25.57
C ASN A 129 -23.22 49.03 25.40
N ALA A 130 -23.43 50.35 25.54
CA ALA A 130 -24.73 51.00 25.42
C ALA A 130 -25.00 51.64 24.04
N SER A 131 -24.07 51.52 23.07
CA SER A 131 -24.24 52.05 21.69
C SER A 131 -24.33 50.92 20.66
N ASN A 132 -25.38 50.97 19.83
CA ASN A 132 -25.65 50.23 18.59
C ASN A 132 -24.55 49.24 18.12
N SER A 133 -24.87 47.96 17.95
CA SER A 133 -23.90 46.86 17.78
C SER A 133 -22.85 47.07 16.69
N ARG A 134 -23.23 47.69 15.55
CA ARG A 134 -22.30 48.10 14.48
C ARG A 134 -21.23 49.09 14.95
N GLU A 135 -21.59 50.03 15.81
CA GLU A 135 -20.68 51.08 16.29
C GLU A 135 -19.71 50.56 17.35
N ALA A 136 -20.18 49.70 18.26
CA ALA A 136 -19.32 48.98 19.20
C ALA A 136 -18.30 48.10 18.45
N HIS A 137 -18.75 47.33 17.45
CA HIS A 137 -17.88 46.50 16.62
C HIS A 137 -16.91 47.33 15.76
N ALA A 138 -17.33 48.50 15.27
CA ALA A 138 -16.46 49.44 14.56
C ALA A 138 -15.37 50.02 15.48
N LYS A 139 -15.72 50.44 16.71
CA LYS A 139 -14.75 50.91 17.73
C LYS A 139 -13.78 49.80 18.12
N GLN A 140 -14.25 48.55 18.24
CA GLN A 140 -13.41 47.39 18.51
C GLN A 140 -12.47 47.06 17.32
N LYS A 141 -12.96 47.13 16.07
CA LYS A 141 -12.15 46.97 14.84
C LYS A 141 -11.11 48.09 14.70
N ALA A 142 -11.45 49.33 15.10
CA ALA A 142 -10.52 50.46 15.14
C ALA A 142 -9.41 50.26 16.20
N LEU A 143 -9.77 49.93 17.44
CA LEU A 143 -8.80 49.59 18.51
C LEU A 143 -7.93 48.38 18.13
N ALA A 144 -8.49 47.38 17.43
CA ALA A 144 -7.72 46.26 16.90
C ALA A 144 -6.74 46.68 15.79
N LYS A 145 -7.12 47.64 14.93
CA LYS A 145 -6.25 48.20 13.89
C LYS A 145 -5.13 49.05 14.50
N GLU A 146 -5.45 49.89 15.49
CA GLU A 146 -4.47 50.67 16.27
C GLU A 146 -3.47 49.76 16.99
N ARG A 147 -3.93 48.70 17.66
CA ARG A 147 -3.09 47.65 18.28
C ARG A 147 -2.35 46.77 17.27
N LYS A 148 -2.75 46.71 16.00
CA LYS A 148 -2.00 46.09 14.90
C LYS A 148 -0.89 47.03 14.42
N ALA A 149 -1.17 48.33 14.24
CA ALA A 149 -0.24 49.35 13.79
C ALA A 149 0.86 49.69 14.83
N ALA A 150 0.53 49.68 16.13
CA ALA A 150 1.48 49.93 17.21
C ALA A 150 2.52 48.80 17.46
N LYS A 151 2.59 47.79 16.57
CA LYS A 151 3.57 46.70 16.66
C LYS A 151 4.85 47.04 15.88
N PRO A 152 6.04 46.60 16.34
CA PRO A 152 7.26 46.73 15.55
C PRO A 152 7.10 46.03 14.19
N ASN A 153 7.52 46.73 13.13
CA ASN A 153 7.47 46.32 11.73
C ASN A 153 6.05 46.08 11.16
N ALA A 154 5.01 46.71 11.73
CA ALA A 154 3.62 46.60 11.27
C ALA A 154 3.41 47.03 9.80
N ASP A 155 3.90 48.20 9.39
CA ASP A 155 3.72 48.72 8.02
C ASP A 155 4.38 47.81 6.97
N ILE A 156 5.54 47.26 7.32
CA ILE A 156 6.32 46.34 6.49
C ILE A 156 5.53 45.04 6.29
N ILE A 157 4.90 44.53 7.36
CA ILE A 157 4.02 43.34 7.31
C ILE A 157 2.72 43.62 6.54
N GLU A 158 2.14 44.82 6.63
CA GLU A 158 0.96 45.17 5.82
C GLU A 158 1.32 45.26 4.32
N ARG A 159 2.47 45.85 3.98
CA ARG A 159 2.99 45.86 2.60
C ARG A 159 3.25 44.45 2.09
N SER A 160 3.92 43.60 2.87
CA SER A 160 4.21 42.22 2.47
C SER A 160 2.95 41.36 2.28
N LYS A 161 1.88 41.61 3.06
CA LYS A 161 0.56 40.96 2.87
C LYS A 161 -0.10 41.36 1.55
N LYS A 162 -0.04 42.65 1.17
CA LYS A 162 -0.58 43.14 -0.11
C LYS A 162 0.16 42.54 -1.30
N LEU A 163 1.47 42.29 -1.18
CA LEU A 163 2.23 41.52 -2.17
C LEU A 163 1.85 40.03 -2.15
N TRP A 164 1.71 39.44 -0.96
CA TRP A 164 1.36 38.02 -0.78
C TRP A 164 0.02 37.65 -1.42
N GLU A 165 -1.05 38.44 -1.26
CA GLU A 165 -2.36 38.13 -1.88
C GLU A 165 -2.29 38.21 -3.41
N LYS A 166 -1.64 39.25 -3.98
CA LYS A 166 -1.37 39.31 -5.42
C LYS A 166 -0.61 38.06 -5.90
N LEU A 167 0.42 37.64 -5.17
CA LEU A 167 1.25 36.47 -5.48
C LEU A 167 0.55 35.11 -5.21
N ARG A 168 -0.56 35.09 -4.47
CA ARG A 168 -1.42 33.92 -4.24
C ARG A 168 -2.34 33.69 -5.44
N LEU A 169 -2.92 34.76 -6.00
CA LEU A 169 -3.86 34.74 -7.13
C LEU A 169 -3.17 34.42 -8.48
N LYS A 170 -2.73 33.16 -8.65
CA LYS A 170 -1.98 32.62 -9.81
C LYS A 170 -2.48 33.08 -11.20
N SER A 171 -3.81 33.24 -11.34
CA SER A 171 -4.52 33.51 -12.59
C SER A 171 -4.50 34.96 -13.05
N HIS A 172 -4.19 35.92 -12.16
CA HIS A 172 -4.37 37.36 -12.44
C HIS A 172 -3.05 38.14 -12.59
N VAL A 173 -1.89 37.50 -12.39
CA VAL A 173 -0.58 38.17 -12.41
C VAL A 173 0.29 37.64 -13.54
N GLN A 174 0.73 38.53 -14.45
CA GLN A 174 1.56 38.17 -15.60
C GLN A 174 2.97 37.71 -15.19
N LYS A 175 3.68 37.00 -16.08
CA LYS A 175 4.98 36.37 -15.75
C LYS A 175 6.04 37.38 -15.28
N ASP A 176 6.05 38.58 -15.87
CA ASP A 176 7.05 39.61 -15.56
C ASP A 176 6.64 40.52 -14.40
N GLU A 177 5.34 40.88 -14.30
CA GLU A 177 4.77 41.50 -13.09
C GLU A 177 5.07 40.65 -11.84
N ARG A 178 4.94 39.31 -11.95
CA ARG A 178 5.27 38.37 -10.89
C ARG A 178 6.74 38.43 -10.47
N LYS A 179 7.68 38.72 -11.38
CA LYS A 179 9.10 38.88 -11.04
C LYS A 179 9.31 40.10 -10.16
N GLU A 180 8.75 41.25 -10.54
CA GLU A 180 8.90 42.48 -9.76
C GLU A 180 8.17 42.39 -8.40
N LEU A 181 6.98 41.79 -8.34
CA LEU A 181 6.28 41.52 -7.07
C LEU A 181 7.06 40.56 -6.15
N VAL A 182 7.75 39.55 -6.70
CA VAL A 182 8.64 38.66 -5.94
C VAL A 182 9.91 39.38 -5.50
N LYS A 183 10.48 40.24 -6.34
CA LYS A 183 11.66 41.04 -6.03
C LYS A 183 11.39 42.05 -4.91
N GLU A 184 10.31 42.83 -5.01
CA GLU A 184 9.87 43.74 -3.94
C GLU A 184 9.61 42.97 -2.63
N LEU A 185 9.04 41.75 -2.72
CA LEU A 185 8.86 40.89 -1.55
C LEU A 185 10.20 40.46 -0.93
N PHE A 186 11.22 40.15 -1.75
CA PHE A 186 12.55 39.80 -1.26
C PHE A 186 13.27 40.98 -0.61
N GLU A 187 13.24 42.16 -1.22
CA GLU A 187 13.74 43.43 -0.65
C GLU A 187 13.08 43.77 0.72
N ILE A 188 11.86 43.28 0.95
CA ILE A 188 11.14 43.44 2.21
C ILE A 188 11.54 42.39 3.28
N ILE A 189 11.71 41.11 2.93
CA ILE A 189 11.92 40.04 3.93
C ILE A 189 13.39 39.75 4.25
N GLU A 190 14.32 40.11 3.37
CA GLU A 190 15.76 39.88 3.56
C GLU A 190 16.31 40.66 4.76
N GLY A 191 17.18 40.01 5.54
CA GLY A 191 17.68 40.48 6.83
C GLY A 191 16.64 40.50 7.95
N ARG A 192 15.41 40.02 7.71
CA ARG A 192 14.26 40.13 8.60
C ARG A 192 13.42 38.85 8.69
N VAL A 193 13.81 37.72 8.10
CA VAL A 193 12.94 36.54 7.96
C VAL A 193 12.40 36.04 9.31
N LYS A 194 13.22 36.08 10.38
CA LYS A 194 12.79 35.73 11.76
C LYS A 194 11.57 36.53 12.25
N ASP A 195 11.44 37.81 11.86
CA ASP A 195 10.32 38.68 12.28
C ASP A 195 8.97 38.25 11.71
N PHE A 196 8.96 37.50 10.60
CA PHE A 196 7.74 37.14 9.88
C PHE A 196 7.25 35.73 10.22
N VAL A 197 8.18 34.79 10.47
CA VAL A 197 7.85 33.35 10.60
C VAL A 197 7.16 32.99 11.92
N PHE A 198 7.43 33.73 13.00
CA PHE A 198 6.80 33.52 14.31
C PHE A 198 5.46 34.25 14.50
N LYS A 199 5.06 35.09 13.53
CA LYS A 199 3.78 35.82 13.56
C LYS A 199 2.76 35.10 12.67
N HIS A 200 1.65 34.65 13.28
CA HIS A 200 0.59 33.89 12.61
C HIS A 200 0.09 34.53 11.31
N ASP A 201 0.02 35.86 11.27
CA ASP A 201 -0.50 36.64 10.16
C ASP A 201 0.54 36.98 9.08
N SER A 202 1.81 36.60 9.25
CA SER A 202 2.86 36.83 8.23
C SER A 202 3.68 35.59 7.84
N VAL A 203 3.59 34.46 8.55
CA VAL A 203 4.30 33.23 8.18
C VAL A 203 3.92 32.72 6.78
N ARG A 204 2.66 32.91 6.35
CA ARG A 204 2.18 32.60 4.99
C ARG A 204 2.92 33.41 3.89
N VAL A 205 3.44 34.59 4.22
CA VAL A 205 4.23 35.43 3.30
C VAL A 205 5.55 34.74 2.95
N ILE A 206 6.31 34.26 3.94
CA ILE A 206 7.60 33.58 3.72
C ILE A 206 7.40 32.23 3.01
N GLN A 207 6.32 31.52 3.31
CA GLN A 207 5.96 30.30 2.55
C GLN A 207 5.72 30.59 1.05
N THR A 208 5.14 31.72 0.70
CA THR A 208 5.00 32.16 -0.71
C THR A 208 6.31 32.69 -1.30
N ALA A 209 7.18 33.31 -0.49
CA ALA A 209 8.52 33.66 -0.94
C ALA A 209 9.32 32.41 -1.35
N ILE A 210 9.30 31.35 -0.52
CA ILE A 210 9.94 30.05 -0.83
C ILE A 210 9.36 29.40 -2.10
N LYS A 211 8.05 29.58 -2.36
CA LYS A 211 7.37 29.04 -3.55
C LYS A 211 7.91 29.62 -4.86
N TYR A 212 8.37 30.87 -4.87
CA TYR A 212 8.88 31.56 -6.06
C TYR A 212 10.39 31.84 -6.03
N SER A 213 11.08 31.45 -4.95
CA SER A 213 12.51 31.70 -4.75
C SER A 213 13.41 30.89 -5.68
N THR A 214 14.55 31.48 -6.02
CA THR A 214 15.75 30.77 -6.50
C THR A 214 16.39 29.97 -5.37
N MET A 215 17.30 29.03 -5.68
CA MET A 215 17.98 28.24 -4.64
C MET A 215 18.79 29.11 -3.68
N GLU A 216 19.50 30.13 -4.15
CA GLU A 216 20.27 31.01 -3.26
C GLU A 216 19.38 31.83 -2.32
N GLN A 217 18.20 32.25 -2.77
CA GLN A 217 17.18 32.85 -1.90
C GLN A 217 16.62 31.85 -0.85
N ARG A 218 16.55 30.55 -1.15
CA ARG A 218 16.22 29.51 -0.14
C ARG A 218 17.34 29.34 0.87
N ARG A 219 18.60 29.38 0.43
CA ARG A 219 19.77 29.33 1.31
C ARG A 219 19.86 30.57 2.21
N MET A 220 19.59 31.77 1.68
CA MET A 220 19.46 32.99 2.49
C MET A 220 18.40 32.82 3.58
N ILE A 221 17.17 32.40 3.21
CA ILE A 221 16.08 32.13 4.15
C ILE A 221 16.50 31.08 5.21
N ALA A 222 17.15 29.99 4.81
CA ALA A 222 17.59 28.94 5.73
C ALA A 222 18.72 29.38 6.67
N ARG A 223 19.69 30.17 6.17
CA ARG A 223 20.79 30.73 6.96
C ARG A 223 20.28 31.78 7.95
N GLU A 224 19.31 32.61 7.57
CA GLU A 224 18.63 33.53 8.50
C GLU A 224 17.82 32.79 9.58
N LEU A 225 17.20 31.66 9.26
CA LEU A 225 16.41 30.87 10.22
C LEU A 225 17.23 29.95 11.12
N LYS A 226 18.57 29.95 10.98
CA LYS A 226 19.46 29.17 11.84
C LYS A 226 19.30 29.54 13.32
N GLY A 227 19.27 28.51 14.17
CA GLY A 227 18.94 28.52 15.59
C GLY A 227 17.45 28.29 15.89
N GLU A 228 16.56 28.41 14.90
CA GLU A 228 15.11 28.42 15.12
C GLU A 228 14.39 27.15 14.65
N PHE A 229 15.01 26.25 13.88
CA PHE A 229 14.27 25.20 13.17
C PHE A 229 13.52 24.26 14.11
N LYS A 230 14.09 23.94 15.28
CA LYS A 230 13.38 23.21 16.36
C LYS A 230 12.09 23.93 16.80
N THR A 231 12.17 25.25 17.02
CA THR A 231 11.03 26.06 17.46
C THR A 231 9.98 26.22 16.34
N LEU A 232 10.43 26.32 15.09
CA LEU A 232 9.57 26.42 13.91
C LEU A 232 8.83 25.10 13.62
N ALA A 233 9.41 23.94 13.93
CA ALA A 233 8.77 22.63 13.80
C ALA A 233 7.63 22.43 14.80
N GLU A 234 7.76 23.00 16.00
CA GLU A 234 6.74 22.95 17.05
C GLU A 234 5.54 23.89 16.77
N GLY A 235 5.74 24.93 15.94
CA GLY A 235 4.68 25.90 15.63
C GLY A 235 3.71 25.45 14.52
N LYS A 236 2.40 25.40 14.87
CA LYS A 236 1.26 25.00 14.01
C LYS A 236 1.29 25.50 12.56
N TYR A 237 1.77 26.72 12.31
CA TYR A 237 1.82 27.34 10.98
C TYR A 237 3.25 27.43 10.40
N SER A 238 4.28 27.38 11.23
CA SER A 238 5.68 27.41 10.82
C SER A 238 6.21 26.03 10.41
N LYS A 239 5.57 24.94 10.86
CA LYS A 239 5.89 23.57 10.44
C LYS A 239 5.90 23.40 8.90
N PHE A 240 4.93 24.02 8.22
CA PHE A 240 4.82 24.02 6.76
C PHE A 240 5.93 24.81 6.05
N LEU A 241 6.62 25.71 6.76
CA LEU A 241 7.80 26.41 6.26
C LEU A 241 8.99 25.43 6.15
N ILE A 242 9.21 24.64 7.20
CA ILE A 242 10.24 23.59 7.23
C ILE A 242 9.96 22.55 6.16
N ALA A 243 8.73 22.04 6.07
CA ALA A 243 8.34 21.08 5.03
C ALA A 243 8.75 21.58 3.62
N LYS A 244 8.45 22.85 3.28
CA LYS A 244 8.80 23.47 1.99
C LYS A 244 10.30 23.72 1.81
N LEU A 245 11.05 24.01 2.88
CA LEU A 245 12.51 24.11 2.84
C LEU A 245 13.20 22.76 2.69
N VAL A 246 12.66 21.70 3.29
CA VAL A 246 13.19 20.33 3.18
C VAL A 246 12.91 19.76 1.79
N GLU A 247 11.66 19.87 1.33
CA GLU A 247 11.20 19.47 0.00
C GLU A 247 12.04 20.11 -1.10
N LYS A 248 12.12 21.45 -1.10
CA LYS A 248 12.65 22.25 -2.22
C LYS A 248 14.06 22.81 -1.96
N GLY A 249 14.67 22.47 -0.84
CA GLY A 249 16.06 22.80 -0.52
C GLY A 249 17.05 21.79 -1.10
N ASP A 250 18.31 22.20 -1.16
CA ASP A 250 19.46 21.36 -1.46
C ASP A 250 20.02 20.72 -0.16
N PRO A 251 21.11 19.91 -0.23
CA PRO A 251 21.70 19.33 0.97
C PRO A 251 22.16 20.36 2.01
N GLU A 252 22.63 21.55 1.63
CA GLU A 252 23.00 22.60 2.59
C GLU A 252 21.81 22.99 3.48
N ILE A 253 20.64 23.24 2.88
CA ILE A 253 19.42 23.61 3.59
C ILE A 253 18.92 22.45 4.47
N ARG A 254 18.97 21.21 3.98
CA ARG A 254 18.55 20.02 4.74
C ARG A 254 19.45 19.77 5.94
N ASP A 255 20.76 19.88 5.77
CA ASP A 255 21.75 19.71 6.84
C ASP A 255 21.59 20.76 7.94
N LEU A 256 21.36 22.03 7.59
CA LEU A 256 21.08 23.10 8.57
C LEU A 256 19.87 22.77 9.46
N ILE A 257 18.79 22.23 8.87
CA ILE A 257 17.57 21.86 9.59
C ILE A 257 17.81 20.62 10.47
N ILE A 258 18.40 19.56 9.91
CA ILE A 258 18.62 18.28 10.59
C ILE A 258 19.61 18.42 11.76
N GLN A 259 20.66 19.24 11.60
CA GLN A 259 21.64 19.49 12.68
C GLN A 259 21.02 20.15 13.92
N GLU A 260 19.93 20.91 13.76
CA GLU A 260 19.21 21.53 14.88
C GLU A 260 18.25 20.56 15.59
N PHE A 261 17.88 19.45 14.96
CA PHE A 261 17.02 18.42 15.55
C PHE A 261 17.81 17.47 16.47
N TYR A 262 19.13 17.35 16.28
CA TYR A 262 20.00 16.58 17.17
C TYR A 262 19.93 17.10 18.62
N GLY A 263 19.88 16.18 19.58
CA GLY A 263 19.68 16.43 21.00
C GLY A 263 18.22 16.78 21.37
N HIS A 264 17.30 16.75 20.41
CA HIS A 264 15.90 17.17 20.58
C HIS A 264 14.89 16.12 20.05
N VAL A 265 15.35 14.97 19.56
CA VAL A 265 14.49 13.90 18.98
C VAL A 265 13.36 13.51 19.93
N LYS A 266 13.68 13.20 21.20
CA LYS A 266 12.68 12.87 22.24
C LYS A 266 11.61 13.95 22.42
N ARG A 267 12.00 15.22 22.37
CA ARG A 267 11.09 16.36 22.53
C ARG A 267 10.18 16.51 21.30
N LEU A 268 10.77 16.43 20.10
CA LEU A 268 10.05 16.58 18.84
C LEU A 268 9.06 15.43 18.59
N ILE A 269 9.46 14.16 18.78
CA ILE A 269 8.55 13.01 18.58
C ILE A 269 7.37 12.99 19.56
N ASN A 270 7.51 13.63 20.73
CA ASN A 270 6.43 13.78 21.71
C ASN A 270 5.58 15.05 21.51
N HIS A 271 5.90 15.90 20.53
CA HIS A 271 5.19 17.15 20.26
C HIS A 271 4.12 16.95 19.17
N PRO A 272 2.86 17.43 19.33
CA PRO A 272 1.79 17.24 18.35
C PRO A 272 2.14 17.65 16.92
N GLU A 273 2.79 18.82 16.75
CA GLU A 273 3.21 19.32 15.43
C GLU A 273 4.60 18.82 14.98
N GLY A 274 5.62 18.94 15.84
CA GLY A 274 7.01 18.63 15.51
C GLY A 274 7.31 17.15 15.28
N SER A 275 6.45 16.23 15.72
CA SER A 275 6.60 14.78 15.52
C SER A 275 6.44 14.39 14.05
N TRP A 276 5.43 14.93 13.36
CA TRP A 276 5.24 14.77 11.91
C TRP A 276 6.42 15.33 11.11
N ILE A 277 6.91 16.52 11.47
CA ILE A 277 8.07 17.13 10.80
C ILE A 277 9.35 16.32 11.02
N LEU A 278 9.54 15.75 12.21
CA LEU A 278 10.64 14.84 12.51
C LEU A 278 10.54 13.55 11.70
N ASP A 279 9.37 12.88 11.65
CA ASP A 279 9.23 11.63 10.88
C ASP A 279 9.29 11.87 9.37
N ASP A 280 8.76 12.97 8.84
CA ASP A 280 8.87 13.31 7.42
C ASP A 280 10.32 13.57 7.00
N ILE A 281 11.06 14.32 7.83
CA ILE A 281 12.50 14.54 7.63
C ILE A 281 13.26 13.22 7.73
N TYR A 282 12.96 12.41 8.75
CA TYR A 282 13.56 11.10 8.94
C TYR A 282 13.29 10.22 7.71
N ARG A 283 12.04 10.03 7.31
CA ARG A 283 11.61 9.15 6.22
C ARG A 283 12.18 9.59 4.87
N ALA A 284 11.93 10.84 4.45
CA ALA A 284 12.06 11.29 3.07
C ALA A 284 13.30 12.16 2.77
N ALA A 285 13.94 12.78 3.78
CA ALA A 285 15.00 13.76 3.54
C ALA A 285 16.38 13.38 4.12
N ALA A 286 16.41 12.69 5.26
CA ALA A 286 17.64 12.35 5.96
C ALA A 286 18.45 11.25 5.25
N THR A 287 19.77 11.47 5.14
CA THR A 287 20.73 10.46 4.67
C THR A 287 20.81 9.26 5.64
N PRO A 288 21.40 8.11 5.24
CA PRO A 288 21.57 6.96 6.14
C PRO A 288 22.29 7.30 7.47
N GLU A 289 23.29 8.18 7.41
CA GLU A 289 24.08 8.62 8.56
C GLU A 289 23.27 9.55 9.47
N GLN A 290 22.46 10.43 8.87
CA GLN A 290 21.54 11.31 9.60
C GLN A 290 20.42 10.51 10.27
N LYS A 291 19.84 9.52 9.55
CA LYS A 291 18.89 8.55 10.10
C LYS A 291 19.48 7.82 11.29
N ALA A 292 20.68 7.26 11.14
CA ALA A 292 21.36 6.57 12.22
C ALA A 292 21.56 7.48 13.45
N ARG A 293 22.03 8.71 13.24
CA ARG A 293 22.24 9.67 14.35
C ARG A 293 20.95 10.07 15.05
N LEU A 294 19.87 10.32 14.31
CA LEU A 294 18.55 10.61 14.88
C LEU A 294 17.99 9.40 15.66
N LEU A 295 18.17 8.18 15.14
CA LEU A 295 17.67 6.95 15.77
C LEU A 295 18.44 6.61 17.07
N ARG A 296 19.75 6.87 17.15
CA ARG A 296 20.55 6.65 18.37
C ARG A 296 20.00 7.39 19.60
N GLU A 297 19.36 8.55 19.45
CA GLU A 297 18.70 9.27 20.55
C GLU A 297 17.51 8.52 21.19
N TRP A 298 16.99 7.48 20.54
CA TRP A 298 15.97 6.62 21.12
C TRP A 298 16.52 5.64 22.16
N TYR A 299 17.84 5.42 22.19
CA TYR A 299 18.50 4.43 23.05
C TYR A 299 18.89 4.97 24.43
N GLY A 300 18.99 6.29 24.59
CA GLY A 300 19.29 6.89 25.89
C GLY A 300 19.65 8.36 25.78
N ALA A 301 19.53 9.10 26.90
CA ALA A 301 19.87 10.52 26.95
C ALA A 301 21.34 10.80 26.60
N GLU A 302 22.25 9.84 26.83
CA GLU A 302 23.67 9.92 26.49
C GLU A 302 23.94 10.15 24.99
N PHE A 303 23.07 9.65 24.09
CA PHE A 303 23.17 9.88 22.65
C PHE A 303 22.65 11.27 22.22
N SER A 304 21.89 11.96 23.07
CA SER A 304 21.34 13.31 22.82
C SER A 304 22.25 14.46 23.31
N ILE A 305 23.31 14.19 24.08
CA ILE A 305 24.13 15.26 24.69
C ILE A 305 25.12 15.84 23.68
N LYS A 306 24.84 17.08 23.22
CA LYS A 306 25.78 17.86 22.39
C LYS A 306 27.10 18.09 23.15
N GLY A 307 28.20 17.63 22.57
CA GLY A 307 29.55 17.74 23.15
C GLY A 307 30.03 16.49 23.89
N LEU A 308 29.19 15.45 24.05
CA LEU A 308 29.66 14.12 24.41
C LEU A 308 30.11 13.40 23.14
N GLU A 309 31.39 13.04 23.04
CA GLU A 309 31.81 12.01 22.10
C GLU A 309 31.30 10.65 22.61
N VAL A 310 30.29 10.11 21.93
CA VAL A 310 29.78 8.76 22.21
C VAL A 310 30.85 7.76 21.79
N LYS A 311 31.63 7.28 22.76
CA LYS A 311 32.63 6.22 22.54
C LYS A 311 31.95 4.96 22.04
N GLY A 312 32.24 4.56 20.81
CA GLY A 312 31.68 3.38 20.16
C GLY A 312 31.48 3.60 18.66
N THR A 313 30.74 2.69 18.03
CA THR A 313 30.33 2.74 16.63
C THR A 313 29.41 3.94 16.34
N ASP A 314 29.48 4.46 15.11
CA ASP A 314 28.47 5.40 14.60
C ASP A 314 27.19 4.73 14.07
N SER A 315 27.16 3.39 14.04
CA SER A 315 25.96 2.62 13.69
C SER A 315 24.80 2.90 14.67
N ALA A 316 23.59 2.90 14.13
CA ALA A 316 22.35 2.85 14.90
C ALA A 316 21.80 1.43 15.07
N GLU A 317 22.52 0.40 14.62
CA GLU A 317 22.14 -0.97 14.91
C GLU A 317 22.37 -1.27 16.39
N LEU A 318 21.29 -1.43 17.15
CA LEU A 318 21.36 -1.68 18.58
C LEU A 318 22.11 -2.99 18.91
N SER A 319 22.02 -3.98 18.02
CA SER A 319 22.80 -5.22 18.11
C SER A 319 24.31 -4.97 18.13
N THR A 320 24.81 -3.90 17.52
CA THR A 320 26.24 -3.58 17.47
C THR A 320 26.65 -2.66 18.62
N ILE A 321 25.82 -1.68 18.99
CA ILE A 321 26.02 -0.85 20.20
C ILE A 321 26.11 -1.73 21.47
N LEU A 322 25.25 -2.74 21.60
CA LEU A 322 25.25 -3.64 22.76
C LEU A 322 26.40 -4.65 22.79
N LYS A 323 27.17 -4.82 21.70
CA LYS A 323 28.43 -5.60 21.72
C LYS A 323 29.58 -4.78 22.32
N GLU A 324 29.52 -3.45 22.21
CA GLU A 324 30.53 -2.52 22.72
C GLU A 324 30.27 -2.09 24.17
N SER A 325 29.02 -2.15 24.63
CA SER A 325 28.64 -1.86 26.03
C SER A 325 27.51 -2.79 26.53
N PRO A 326 27.77 -4.09 26.75
CA PRO A 326 26.75 -5.06 27.16
C PRO A 326 26.06 -4.70 28.48
N GLU A 327 26.77 -4.04 29.40
CA GLU A 327 26.25 -3.58 30.69
C GLU A 327 25.12 -2.55 30.57
N LYS A 328 25.01 -1.88 29.42
CA LYS A 328 23.94 -0.93 29.11
C LYS A 328 22.68 -1.59 28.52
N LYS A 329 22.68 -2.90 28.22
CA LYS A 329 21.54 -3.60 27.59
C LYS A 329 20.23 -3.32 28.32
N LYS A 330 20.19 -3.44 29.65
CA LYS A 330 18.97 -3.18 30.41
C LYS A 330 18.55 -1.70 30.39
N PRO A 331 19.38 -0.72 30.82
CA PRO A 331 19.01 0.70 30.76
C PRO A 331 18.53 1.20 29.39
N ILE A 332 19.14 0.72 28.29
CA ILE A 332 18.74 1.09 26.93
C ILE A 332 17.37 0.51 26.56
N LEU A 333 17.11 -0.76 26.90
CA LEU A 333 15.81 -1.40 26.63
C LEU A 333 14.70 -0.80 27.50
N ASP A 334 14.93 -0.65 28.80
CA ASP A 334 13.99 0.01 29.73
C ASP A 334 13.62 1.42 29.21
N TYR A 335 14.59 2.17 28.67
CA TYR A 335 14.36 3.50 28.09
C TYR A 335 13.59 3.47 26.76
N LEU A 336 13.92 2.53 25.85
CA LEU A 336 13.22 2.33 24.58
C LEU A 336 11.75 1.96 24.79
N GLU A 337 11.48 0.97 25.63
CA GLU A 337 10.14 0.46 25.94
C GLU A 337 9.23 1.59 26.46
N ASN A 338 9.75 2.41 27.38
CA ASN A 338 9.03 3.58 27.88
C ASN A 338 8.70 4.62 26.78
N GLN A 339 9.55 4.79 25.76
CA GLN A 339 9.24 5.69 24.63
C GLN A 339 8.24 5.08 23.64
N ILE A 340 8.38 3.79 23.32
CA ILE A 340 7.47 3.03 22.46
C ILE A 340 6.06 3.05 23.07
N ASN A 341 5.92 2.64 24.34
CA ASN A 341 4.65 2.61 25.04
C ASN A 341 4.02 4.02 25.18
N SER A 342 4.82 5.07 25.39
CA SER A 342 4.30 6.44 25.45
C SER A 342 3.74 6.95 24.11
N LEU A 343 4.25 6.47 22.97
CA LEU A 343 3.72 6.81 21.64
C LEU A 343 2.47 5.99 21.29
N ILE A 344 2.45 4.71 21.65
CA ILE A 344 1.27 3.83 21.50
C ILE A 344 0.09 4.40 22.31
N GLN A 345 0.30 4.75 23.58
CA GLN A 345 -0.73 5.37 24.44
C GLN A 345 -1.25 6.73 23.93
N LYS A 346 -0.49 7.42 23.07
CA LYS A 346 -0.90 8.67 22.41
C LYS A 346 -1.55 8.47 21.04
N LYS A 347 -1.69 7.21 20.59
CA LYS A 347 -2.08 6.83 19.22
C LYS A 347 -1.16 7.41 18.13
N LEU A 348 0.09 7.74 18.48
CA LEU A 348 1.12 8.27 17.57
C LEU A 348 1.89 7.11 16.91
N VAL A 349 1.14 6.21 16.28
CA VAL A 349 1.57 4.87 15.84
C VAL A 349 1.83 4.76 14.34
N GLY A 350 1.84 5.88 13.60
CA GLY A 350 2.13 5.93 12.16
C GLY A 350 3.58 6.28 11.80
N PHE A 351 4.43 6.60 12.78
CA PHE A 351 5.78 7.14 12.53
C PHE A 351 6.78 6.04 12.16
N THR A 352 7.40 6.16 10.99
CA THR A 352 8.46 5.24 10.54
C THR A 352 9.64 5.15 11.51
N MET A 353 9.99 6.26 12.17
CA MET A 353 11.06 6.29 13.18
C MET A 353 10.72 5.45 14.42
N LEU A 354 9.44 5.38 14.82
CA LEU A 354 8.97 4.47 15.87
C LEU A 354 9.12 3.01 15.42
N HIS A 355 8.75 2.69 14.17
CA HIS A 355 8.84 1.33 13.65
C HIS A 355 10.28 0.83 13.53
N ASP A 356 11.23 1.72 13.18
CA ASP A 356 12.67 1.44 13.22
C ASP A 356 13.15 1.17 14.65
N ALA A 357 12.76 2.00 15.62
CA ALA A 357 13.11 1.80 17.04
C ALA A 357 12.53 0.49 17.62
N MET A 358 11.29 0.16 17.27
CA MET A 358 10.62 -1.10 17.67
C MET A 358 11.29 -2.33 17.05
N LEU A 359 11.72 -2.27 15.78
CA LEU A 359 12.49 -3.36 15.17
C LEU A 359 13.85 -3.53 15.86
N GLN A 360 14.55 -2.43 16.17
CA GLN A 360 15.85 -2.49 16.86
C GLN A 360 15.74 -3.03 18.28
N TYR A 361 14.66 -2.69 19.01
CA TYR A 361 14.31 -3.32 20.30
C TYR A 361 14.14 -4.84 20.13
N PHE A 362 13.25 -5.26 19.22
CA PHE A 362 12.94 -6.67 19.02
C PHE A 362 14.15 -7.53 18.61
N LEU A 363 15.03 -7.00 17.75
CA LEU A 363 16.21 -7.71 17.25
C LEU A 363 17.29 -7.99 18.31
N VAL A 364 17.23 -7.38 19.50
CA VAL A 364 18.16 -7.66 20.61
C VAL A 364 17.52 -8.34 21.82
N CYS A 365 16.19 -8.53 21.79
CA CYS A 365 15.47 -9.42 22.69
C CYS A 365 15.74 -10.88 22.28
N GLU A 366 16.14 -11.71 23.23
CA GLU A 366 16.46 -13.12 22.95
C GLU A 366 15.15 -13.94 22.88
N PRO A 367 14.90 -14.71 21.80
CA PRO A 367 13.62 -15.40 21.62
C PRO A 367 13.25 -16.33 22.79
N GLY A 368 12.04 -16.15 23.31
CA GLY A 368 11.51 -16.91 24.45
C GLY A 368 11.84 -16.34 25.83
N THR A 369 12.67 -15.30 25.93
CA THR A 369 12.83 -14.53 27.19
C THR A 369 11.55 -13.78 27.57
N GLU A 370 11.37 -13.48 28.85
CA GLU A 370 10.24 -12.67 29.37
C GLU A 370 10.11 -11.37 28.56
N GLN A 371 11.18 -10.60 28.40
CA GLN A 371 11.22 -9.36 27.61
C GLN A 371 10.72 -9.52 26.15
N ALA A 372 11.06 -10.63 25.49
CA ALA A 372 10.58 -10.92 24.14
C ALA A 372 9.08 -11.28 24.11
N ASN A 373 8.62 -12.05 25.11
CA ASN A 373 7.23 -12.46 25.25
C ASN A 373 6.32 -11.27 25.64
N ASP A 374 6.78 -10.42 26.55
CA ASP A 374 6.09 -9.22 27.02
C ASP A 374 5.92 -8.21 25.88
N PHE A 375 6.97 -7.95 25.09
CA PHE A 375 6.87 -7.10 23.90
C PHE A 375 5.90 -7.68 22.86
N LEU A 376 5.89 -9.00 22.66
CA LEU A 376 4.91 -9.65 21.81
C LEU A 376 3.48 -9.51 22.36
N GLU A 377 3.25 -9.57 23.67
CA GLU A 377 1.94 -9.35 24.29
C GLU A 377 1.48 -7.88 24.14
N HIS A 378 2.37 -6.91 24.34
CA HIS A 378 2.10 -5.48 24.10
C HIS A 378 1.71 -5.19 22.64
N LEU A 379 2.16 -5.99 21.67
CA LEU A 379 1.75 -5.88 20.26
C LEU A 379 0.41 -6.55 19.94
N LYS A 380 -0.17 -7.39 20.81
CA LYS A 380 -1.40 -8.11 20.47
C LYS A 380 -2.62 -7.17 20.52
N PRO A 381 -3.58 -7.29 19.59
CA PRO A 381 -4.88 -6.66 19.76
C PRO A 381 -5.62 -7.37 20.89
N ASP A 382 -6.30 -6.60 21.75
CA ASP A 382 -7.03 -7.15 22.90
C ASP A 382 -8.05 -8.22 22.43
N PRO A 383 -7.96 -9.47 22.90
CA PRO A 383 -8.82 -10.56 22.46
C PRO A 383 -10.26 -10.47 22.99
N THR A 384 -10.57 -9.53 23.90
CA THR A 384 -11.88 -9.36 24.55
C THR A 384 -12.78 -8.32 23.86
N LEU A 385 -12.20 -7.40 23.08
CA LEU A 385 -12.96 -6.43 22.29
C LEU A 385 -13.73 -7.11 21.14
N LYS A 386 -14.91 -6.58 20.84
CA LYS A 386 -15.82 -7.13 19.81
C LYS A 386 -15.39 -6.76 18.40
N GLU A 387 -15.90 -7.51 17.43
CA GLU A 387 -15.78 -7.15 16.01
C GLU A 387 -16.57 -5.84 15.76
N GLY A 388 -15.85 -4.72 15.68
CA GLY A 388 -16.38 -3.35 15.65
C GLY A 388 -15.84 -2.41 16.75
N GLU A 389 -15.14 -2.93 17.76
CA GLU A 389 -14.43 -2.16 18.79
C GLU A 389 -12.92 -2.25 18.51
N GLU A 390 -12.31 -1.22 17.90
CA GLU A 390 -10.87 -1.27 17.55
C GLU A 390 -9.97 -1.01 18.77
N ALA A 391 -9.06 -1.94 19.06
CA ALA A 391 -8.02 -1.75 20.07
C ALA A 391 -6.98 -0.73 19.60
N ASP A 392 -6.35 0.01 20.52
CA ASP A 392 -5.29 0.98 20.17
C ASP A 392 -4.10 0.34 19.41
N ASN A 393 -3.87 -0.95 19.62
CA ASN A 393 -2.87 -1.75 18.91
C ASN A 393 -3.27 -2.12 17.47
N VAL A 394 -4.55 -2.03 17.09
CA VAL A 394 -5.01 -2.34 15.71
C VAL A 394 -4.38 -1.38 14.70
N ASP A 395 -4.41 -0.09 14.99
CA ASP A 395 -3.81 0.93 14.13
C ASP A 395 -2.28 0.81 14.07
N LEU A 396 -1.63 0.44 15.18
CA LEU A 396 -0.19 0.13 15.19
C LEU A 396 0.13 -1.03 14.25
N LEU A 397 -0.63 -2.13 14.31
CA LEU A 397 -0.43 -3.29 13.45
C LEU A 397 -0.69 -2.99 11.97
N LYS A 398 -1.73 -2.21 11.66
CA LYS A 398 -1.99 -1.68 10.31
C LYS A 398 -0.80 -0.85 9.81
N ASN A 399 -0.37 0.16 10.57
CA ASN A 399 0.72 1.06 10.18
C ASN A 399 2.09 0.36 10.05
N LEU A 400 2.42 -0.58 10.95
CA LEU A 400 3.66 -1.35 10.88
C LEU A 400 3.81 -2.05 9.52
N ALA A 401 2.74 -2.69 9.03
CA ALA A 401 2.76 -3.53 7.83
C ALA A 401 3.23 -2.79 6.56
N PHE A 402 2.85 -1.53 6.37
CA PHE A 402 3.18 -0.74 5.18
C PHE A 402 4.59 -0.11 5.21
N THR A 403 5.40 -0.37 6.24
CA THR A 403 6.74 0.21 6.39
C THR A 403 7.86 -0.83 6.31
N LYS A 404 9.06 -0.42 5.89
CA LYS A 404 10.19 -1.36 5.69
C LYS A 404 10.52 -2.13 6.97
N SER A 405 10.74 -1.42 8.07
CA SER A 405 11.09 -2.03 9.36
C SER A 405 9.89 -2.67 10.07
N GLY A 406 8.73 -2.01 10.04
CA GLY A 406 7.51 -2.53 10.66
C GLY A 406 7.01 -3.82 9.99
N SER A 407 7.14 -3.94 8.67
CA SER A 407 6.80 -5.19 7.96
C SER A 407 7.75 -6.33 8.34
N ARG A 408 9.05 -6.06 8.54
CA ARG A 408 10.01 -7.08 9.02
C ARG A 408 9.71 -7.47 10.45
N LEU A 409 9.44 -6.49 11.32
CA LEU A 409 9.00 -6.73 12.69
C LEU A 409 7.77 -7.64 12.71
N MET A 410 6.73 -7.31 11.94
CA MET A 410 5.52 -8.14 11.87
C MET A 410 5.78 -9.55 11.31
N SER A 411 6.62 -9.72 10.28
CA SER A 411 7.03 -11.04 9.83
C SER A 411 7.70 -11.86 10.95
N LEU A 412 8.57 -11.24 11.75
CA LEU A 412 9.22 -11.88 12.90
C LEU A 412 8.20 -12.19 14.03
N CYS A 413 7.25 -11.31 14.31
CA CYS A 413 6.15 -11.55 15.26
C CYS A 413 5.28 -12.75 14.83
N PHE A 414 5.02 -12.92 13.53
CA PHE A 414 4.37 -14.14 13.01
C PHE A 414 5.22 -15.38 13.22
N ALA A 415 6.54 -15.30 12.96
CA ALA A 415 7.44 -16.45 13.08
C ALA A 415 7.65 -16.91 14.53
N TYR A 416 7.88 -16.00 15.47
CA TYR A 416 8.07 -16.33 16.89
C TYR A 416 6.76 -16.53 17.66
N GLY A 417 5.68 -15.83 17.28
CA GLY A 417 4.38 -15.94 17.93
C GLY A 417 3.76 -17.34 17.85
N THR A 418 2.96 -17.70 18.85
CA THR A 418 2.26 -19.00 18.92
C THR A 418 1.10 -19.07 17.92
N ALA A 419 0.46 -20.25 17.79
CA ALA A 419 -0.75 -20.41 16.98
C ALA A 419 -1.92 -19.50 17.42
N LYS A 420 -1.99 -19.10 18.71
CA LYS A 420 -2.95 -18.09 19.20
C LYS A 420 -2.58 -16.70 18.64
N ASP A 421 -1.30 -16.36 18.71
CA ASP A 421 -0.80 -15.02 18.37
C ASP A 421 -0.84 -14.78 16.86
N ARG A 422 -0.47 -15.78 16.03
CA ARG A 422 -0.63 -15.74 14.57
C ARG A 422 -2.09 -15.45 14.16
N LYS A 423 -3.06 -15.99 14.91
CA LYS A 423 -4.50 -15.72 14.71
C LYS A 423 -4.96 -14.33 15.21
N LEU A 424 -4.25 -13.74 16.17
CA LEU A 424 -4.50 -12.36 16.59
C LEU A 424 -3.87 -11.36 15.61
N PHE A 425 -2.61 -11.55 15.22
CA PHE A 425 -1.89 -10.67 14.30
C PHE A 425 -2.47 -10.63 12.89
N ILE A 426 -3.11 -11.69 12.38
CA ILE A 426 -3.75 -11.65 11.05
C ILE A 426 -5.11 -10.94 11.03
N ARG A 427 -5.76 -10.75 12.20
CA ARG A 427 -7.14 -10.21 12.27
C ARG A 427 -7.25 -8.73 11.87
N PRO A 428 -6.35 -7.80 12.29
CA PRO A 428 -6.38 -6.39 11.91
C PRO A 428 -6.35 -6.10 10.39
N TYR A 429 -5.90 -7.07 9.59
CA TYR A 429 -5.69 -6.91 8.15
C TYR A 429 -6.88 -7.40 7.30
N LYS A 430 -7.95 -7.90 7.92
CA LYS A 430 -9.12 -8.58 7.30
C LYS A 430 -9.74 -7.85 6.11
N ASP A 431 -9.68 -6.52 6.12
CA ASP A 431 -10.32 -5.62 5.16
C ASP A 431 -9.26 -4.78 4.40
N ASN A 432 -8.00 -5.25 4.37
CA ASN A 432 -6.84 -4.62 3.73
C ASN A 432 -5.94 -5.63 2.97
N ILE A 433 -6.28 -6.92 2.88
CA ILE A 433 -5.37 -7.95 2.32
C ILE A 433 -5.03 -7.66 0.86
N GLU A 434 -5.99 -7.20 0.06
CA GLU A 434 -5.79 -6.83 -1.33
C GLU A 434 -4.79 -5.69 -1.45
N GLN A 435 -4.98 -4.60 -0.70
CA GLN A 435 -4.02 -3.50 -0.64
C GLN A 435 -2.62 -3.97 -0.20
N MET A 436 -2.55 -4.85 0.80
CA MET A 436 -1.29 -5.40 1.29
C MET A 436 -0.57 -6.28 0.26
N ALA A 437 -1.29 -7.01 -0.59
CA ALA A 437 -0.70 -7.85 -1.64
C ALA A 437 0.01 -7.02 -2.73
N TYR A 438 -0.46 -5.80 -3.00
CA TYR A 438 0.17 -4.87 -3.94
C TYR A 438 1.19 -3.91 -3.29
N ASP A 439 1.34 -3.85 -1.96
CA ASP A 439 2.32 -2.95 -1.33
C ASP A 439 3.76 -3.52 -1.34
N ALA A 440 4.76 -2.65 -1.43
CA ALA A 440 6.18 -3.01 -1.41
C ALA A 440 6.66 -3.61 -0.09
N ASN A 441 6.03 -3.30 1.05
CA ASN A 441 6.40 -3.79 2.38
C ASN A 441 5.42 -4.87 2.88
N ALA A 442 4.11 -4.60 2.83
CA ALA A 442 3.09 -5.38 3.51
C ALA A 442 2.85 -6.78 2.91
N HIS A 443 3.14 -7.00 1.62
CA HIS A 443 3.02 -8.33 1.02
C HIS A 443 3.91 -9.37 1.73
N HIS A 444 5.06 -8.95 2.26
CA HIS A 444 5.93 -9.81 3.08
C HIS A 444 5.29 -10.23 4.42
N VAL A 445 4.33 -9.47 4.95
CA VAL A 445 3.56 -9.84 6.16
C VAL A 445 2.60 -10.99 5.81
N LEU A 446 1.94 -10.92 4.64
CA LEU A 446 1.13 -12.02 4.12
C LEU A 446 1.97 -13.27 3.85
N LEU A 447 3.12 -13.12 3.18
CA LEU A 447 4.08 -14.22 2.95
C LEU A 447 4.57 -14.84 4.27
N ALA A 448 4.86 -14.04 5.29
CA ALA A 448 5.26 -14.55 6.59
C ALA A 448 4.12 -15.34 7.27
N ALA A 449 2.89 -14.81 7.26
CA ALA A 449 1.72 -15.51 7.79
C ALA A 449 1.50 -16.86 7.09
N LEU A 450 1.67 -16.92 5.76
CA LEU A 450 1.64 -18.18 4.99
C LEU A 450 2.80 -19.12 5.34
N ALA A 451 4.03 -18.60 5.47
CA ALA A 451 5.24 -19.39 5.70
C ALA A 451 5.22 -20.20 7.01
N VAL A 452 4.53 -19.71 8.05
CA VAL A 452 4.64 -20.23 9.44
C VAL A 452 3.32 -20.65 10.10
N THR A 453 2.15 -20.34 9.54
CA THR A 453 0.86 -20.66 10.20
C THR A 453 0.41 -22.09 9.91
N ASP A 454 0.45 -22.95 10.93
CA ASP A 454 0.06 -24.37 10.79
C ASP A 454 -1.46 -24.58 10.58
N ASP A 455 -2.29 -23.62 10.99
CA ASP A 455 -3.71 -23.57 10.64
C ASP A 455 -3.88 -22.97 9.23
N THR A 456 -3.75 -23.85 8.25
CA THR A 456 -3.90 -23.54 6.82
C THR A 456 -5.33 -23.14 6.44
N LYS A 457 -6.34 -23.53 7.22
CA LYS A 457 -7.73 -23.10 7.00
C LYS A 457 -7.91 -21.64 7.40
N LEU A 458 -7.28 -21.22 8.50
CA LEU A 458 -7.18 -19.81 8.88
C LEU A 458 -6.43 -19.01 7.79
N SER A 459 -5.24 -19.43 7.37
CA SER A 459 -4.50 -18.73 6.30
C SER A 459 -5.28 -18.65 4.99
N SER A 460 -5.92 -19.74 4.57
CA SER A 460 -6.72 -19.77 3.33
C SER A 460 -7.91 -18.82 3.41
N LYS A 461 -8.65 -18.81 4.53
CA LYS A 461 -9.80 -17.93 4.71
C LYS A 461 -9.42 -16.46 4.89
N SER A 462 -8.44 -16.17 5.74
CA SER A 462 -8.08 -14.80 6.15
C SER A 462 -7.19 -14.06 5.15
N ILE A 463 -6.56 -14.75 4.18
CA ILE A 463 -5.77 -14.09 3.13
C ILE A 463 -6.53 -14.21 1.79
N TYR A 464 -6.78 -15.42 1.32
CA TYR A 464 -7.36 -15.60 -0.01
C TYR A 464 -8.88 -15.38 -0.07
N GLY A 465 -9.58 -15.26 1.06
CA GLY A 465 -11.01 -14.92 1.07
C GLY A 465 -11.37 -13.53 0.52
N GLU A 466 -10.41 -12.58 0.56
CA GLU A 466 -10.54 -11.23 -0.02
C GLU A 466 -9.97 -11.16 -1.45
N LEU A 467 -8.82 -11.80 -1.66
CA LEU A 467 -8.12 -11.86 -2.95
C LEU A 467 -8.89 -12.68 -4.00
N LEU A 468 -9.57 -13.75 -3.58
CA LEU A 468 -10.32 -14.68 -4.42
C LEU A 468 -11.80 -14.68 -4.00
N PRO A 469 -12.60 -13.68 -4.42
CA PRO A 469 -14.03 -13.64 -4.13
C PRO A 469 -14.79 -14.70 -4.93
N ASN A 470 -15.92 -15.18 -4.39
CA ASN A 470 -16.82 -16.09 -5.11
C ASN A 470 -17.93 -15.31 -5.82
N ASN A 471 -17.53 -14.48 -6.78
CA ASN A 471 -18.41 -13.65 -7.62
C ASN A 471 -17.80 -13.45 -9.02
N ASP A 472 -18.50 -12.71 -9.88
CA ASP A 472 -18.13 -12.53 -11.29
C ASP A 472 -16.81 -11.75 -11.49
N THR A 473 -16.33 -11.00 -10.48
CA THR A 473 -15.06 -10.25 -10.57
C THR A 473 -13.82 -11.11 -10.34
N LEU A 474 -13.98 -12.38 -9.92
CA LEU A 474 -12.89 -13.33 -9.65
C LEU A 474 -11.88 -13.43 -10.82
N GLY A 475 -12.38 -13.54 -12.06
CA GLY A 475 -11.51 -13.66 -13.24
C GLY A 475 -10.62 -12.43 -13.47
N GLU A 476 -11.15 -11.24 -13.20
CA GLU A 476 -10.43 -9.97 -13.34
C GLU A 476 -9.48 -9.74 -12.16
N LYS A 477 -9.92 -10.00 -10.92
CA LYS A 477 -9.05 -9.94 -9.73
C LYS A 477 -7.82 -10.84 -9.89
N VAL A 478 -8.01 -12.09 -10.29
CA VAL A 478 -6.88 -13.02 -10.51
C VAL A 478 -5.97 -12.53 -11.64
N LEU A 479 -6.51 -11.94 -12.71
CA LEU A 479 -5.70 -11.35 -13.78
C LEU A 479 -4.85 -10.15 -13.28
N ASN A 480 -5.42 -9.28 -12.44
CA ASN A 480 -4.70 -8.15 -11.84
C ASN A 480 -3.63 -8.62 -10.85
N LEU A 481 -3.95 -9.58 -9.99
CA LEU A 481 -2.99 -10.21 -9.06
C LEU A 481 -1.84 -10.89 -9.81
N VAL A 482 -2.10 -11.52 -10.96
CA VAL A 482 -1.06 -12.17 -11.79
C VAL A 482 -0.18 -11.15 -12.54
N ASN A 483 -0.65 -9.94 -12.79
CA ASN A 483 0.15 -8.90 -13.47
C ASN A 483 1.18 -8.25 -12.52
N ASP A 484 0.79 -7.80 -11.33
CA ASP A 484 1.74 -7.22 -10.36
C ASP A 484 2.70 -8.28 -9.78
N ALA A 485 3.98 -7.92 -9.61
CA ALA A 485 5.01 -8.87 -9.17
C ALA A 485 4.87 -9.31 -7.70
N ARG A 486 4.38 -8.42 -6.82
CA ARG A 486 4.21 -8.67 -5.38
C ARG A 486 2.94 -9.45 -5.13
N ALA A 487 1.85 -9.06 -5.80
CA ALA A 487 0.58 -9.76 -5.71
C ALA A 487 0.69 -11.18 -6.31
N ARG A 488 1.35 -11.35 -7.46
CA ARG A 488 1.64 -12.66 -8.07
C ARG A 488 2.46 -13.53 -7.14
N THR A 489 3.39 -12.93 -6.40
CA THR A 489 4.19 -13.63 -5.39
C THR A 489 3.31 -14.16 -4.26
N VAL A 490 2.44 -13.34 -3.64
CA VAL A 490 1.48 -13.81 -2.62
C VAL A 490 0.54 -14.88 -3.18
N LEU A 491 0.10 -14.74 -4.44
CA LEU A 491 -0.81 -15.67 -5.11
C LEU A 491 -0.18 -17.06 -5.36
N LEU A 492 1.06 -17.10 -5.86
CA LEU A 492 1.72 -18.34 -6.29
C LEU A 492 2.67 -18.96 -5.25
N TYR A 493 2.96 -18.26 -4.14
CA TYR A 493 3.80 -18.78 -3.05
C TYR A 493 3.38 -20.18 -2.54
N PRO A 494 2.08 -20.53 -2.38
CA PRO A 494 1.68 -21.89 -2.00
C PRO A 494 1.99 -22.97 -3.05
N PHE A 495 2.15 -22.60 -4.33
CA PHE A 495 2.43 -23.53 -5.43
C PHE A 495 3.93 -23.71 -5.69
N ASN A 496 4.76 -22.68 -5.45
CA ASN A 496 6.18 -22.72 -5.71
C ASN A 496 6.99 -21.78 -4.78
N PRO A 497 7.13 -22.11 -3.48
CA PRO A 497 7.69 -21.23 -2.44
C PRO A 497 9.20 -20.99 -2.53
N ASP A 498 9.90 -21.62 -3.48
CA ASP A 498 11.34 -21.49 -3.74
C ASP A 498 11.64 -21.00 -5.17
N ALA A 499 10.62 -20.55 -5.91
CA ALA A 499 10.75 -20.11 -7.30
C ALA A 499 11.57 -18.81 -7.45
N LYS A 500 12.82 -18.94 -7.91
CA LYS A 500 13.70 -17.80 -8.24
C LYS A 500 13.17 -16.86 -9.34
N TRP A 501 12.17 -17.28 -10.11
CA TRP A 501 11.50 -16.43 -11.11
C TRP A 501 10.33 -15.63 -10.53
N LEU A 502 9.82 -16.07 -9.37
CA LEU A 502 8.70 -15.47 -8.66
C LEU A 502 9.22 -14.50 -7.58
N LEU A 503 10.18 -14.97 -6.78
CA LEU A 503 10.70 -14.28 -5.60
C LEU A 503 11.94 -13.43 -5.93
N ASP A 504 11.86 -12.12 -5.72
CA ASP A 504 13.02 -11.22 -5.75
C ASP A 504 14.01 -11.49 -4.61
N ASP A 505 15.20 -10.91 -4.73
CA ASP A 505 16.33 -11.18 -3.84
C ASP A 505 16.04 -10.81 -2.37
N ASN A 506 15.40 -9.67 -2.11
CA ASN A 506 15.02 -9.24 -0.77
C ASN A 506 13.88 -10.11 -0.19
N THR A 507 12.90 -10.49 -1.02
CA THR A 507 11.84 -11.43 -0.60
C THR A 507 12.42 -12.79 -0.23
N ARG A 508 13.41 -13.30 -0.99
CA ARG A 508 14.10 -14.57 -0.66
C ARG A 508 14.92 -14.47 0.62
N GLU A 509 15.65 -13.37 0.84
CA GLU A 509 16.40 -13.15 2.09
C GLU A 509 15.47 -13.11 3.31
N ARG A 510 14.35 -12.36 3.22
CA ARG A 510 13.34 -12.32 4.28
C ARG A 510 12.67 -13.66 4.52
N LEU A 511 12.33 -14.41 3.47
CA LEU A 511 11.79 -15.76 3.64
C LEU A 511 12.81 -16.71 4.29
N ALA A 512 14.10 -16.61 3.95
CA ALA A 512 15.14 -17.44 4.55
C ALA A 512 15.29 -17.20 6.08
N GLU A 513 15.19 -15.95 6.54
CA GLU A 513 15.13 -15.61 7.98
C GLU A 513 13.97 -16.33 8.68
N LEU A 514 12.77 -16.28 8.10
CA LEU A 514 11.58 -16.97 8.62
C LEU A 514 11.69 -18.50 8.51
N TYR A 515 12.41 -19.01 7.50
CA TYR A 515 12.64 -20.44 7.27
C TYR A 515 13.62 -21.05 8.27
N ALA A 516 14.51 -20.25 8.86
CA ALA A 516 15.31 -20.65 10.02
C ALA A 516 14.42 -20.76 11.26
N ILE A 517 13.67 -19.69 11.59
CA ILE A 517 12.83 -19.61 12.79
C ILE A 517 11.74 -20.70 12.80
N ARG A 518 11.08 -20.97 11.67
CA ARG A 518 9.97 -21.94 11.61
C ARG A 518 10.38 -23.37 12.00
N GLN A 519 11.67 -23.72 11.95
CA GLN A 519 12.15 -25.04 12.35
C GLN A 519 11.95 -25.33 13.85
N THR A 520 11.82 -24.29 14.68
CA THR A 520 11.53 -24.42 16.12
C THR A 520 10.08 -24.03 16.46
N THR A 521 9.42 -23.19 15.64
CA THR A 521 8.11 -22.59 15.97
C THR A 521 6.92 -23.08 15.13
N SER A 522 7.13 -23.98 14.16
CA SER A 522 6.09 -24.61 13.33
C SER A 522 6.19 -26.14 13.46
N LYS A 523 5.04 -26.81 13.61
CA LYS A 523 4.93 -28.26 13.82
C LYS A 523 4.49 -29.02 12.56
N LYS A 524 3.96 -28.31 11.56
CA LYS A 524 3.56 -28.89 10.27
C LYS A 524 4.75 -28.78 9.29
N ASP A 525 4.97 -29.84 8.50
CA ASP A 525 5.92 -29.79 7.39
C ASP A 525 5.59 -28.62 6.43
N ALA A 526 6.63 -27.99 5.88
CA ALA A 526 6.48 -26.85 4.98
C ALA A 526 5.78 -27.23 3.68
N THR A 527 6.10 -28.40 3.10
CA THR A 527 5.49 -28.89 1.85
C THR A 527 4.01 -29.21 2.08
N VAL A 528 3.68 -29.90 3.18
CA VAL A 528 2.28 -30.19 3.57
C VAL A 528 1.50 -28.89 3.80
N ARG A 529 2.07 -27.92 4.53
CA ARG A 529 1.42 -26.61 4.78
C ARG A 529 1.13 -25.86 3.47
N MET A 530 2.07 -25.81 2.54
CA MET A 530 1.88 -25.14 1.25
C MET A 530 0.87 -25.89 0.37
N ASN A 531 0.96 -27.22 0.28
CA ASN A 531 0.00 -28.06 -0.47
C ASN A 531 -1.44 -27.92 0.05
N GLU A 532 -1.66 -27.86 1.36
CA GLU A 532 -3.00 -27.66 1.94
C GLU A 532 -3.60 -26.31 1.54
N VAL A 533 -2.81 -25.22 1.56
CA VAL A 533 -3.27 -23.88 1.13
C VAL A 533 -3.50 -23.84 -0.38
N ALA A 534 -2.55 -24.33 -1.18
CA ALA A 534 -2.67 -24.42 -2.63
C ALA A 534 -3.93 -25.22 -3.05
N LYS A 535 -4.21 -26.34 -2.37
CA LYS A 535 -5.41 -27.14 -2.59
C LYS A 535 -6.71 -26.40 -2.25
N ALA A 536 -6.71 -25.57 -1.20
CA ALA A 536 -7.89 -24.79 -0.82
C ALA A 536 -8.25 -23.72 -1.86
N ILE A 537 -7.25 -23.08 -2.49
CA ILE A 537 -7.46 -21.98 -3.46
C ILE A 537 -7.53 -22.44 -4.92
N SER A 538 -7.00 -23.63 -5.25
CA SER A 538 -6.98 -24.17 -6.62
C SER A 538 -8.32 -24.12 -7.36
N PRO A 539 -9.50 -24.45 -6.77
CA PRO A 539 -10.76 -24.41 -7.51
C PRO A 539 -11.13 -23.03 -8.05
N GLN A 540 -10.84 -21.97 -7.28
CA GLN A 540 -11.12 -20.59 -7.67
C GLN A 540 -10.17 -20.13 -8.78
N LEU A 541 -8.88 -20.49 -8.68
CA LEU A 541 -7.87 -20.15 -9.69
C LEU A 541 -8.09 -20.92 -11.01
N LEU A 542 -8.54 -22.18 -10.94
CA LEU A 542 -8.91 -22.96 -12.13
C LEU A 542 -10.19 -22.42 -12.79
N SER A 543 -11.17 -21.97 -11.99
CA SER A 543 -12.38 -21.29 -12.51
C SER A 543 -12.04 -19.97 -13.22
N ALA A 544 -11.22 -19.11 -12.59
CA ALA A 544 -10.72 -17.88 -13.18
C ALA A 544 -9.97 -18.14 -14.49
N LEU A 545 -9.06 -19.13 -14.49
CA LEU A 545 -8.29 -19.52 -15.67
C LEU A 545 -9.17 -20.06 -16.80
N ALA A 546 -10.18 -20.88 -16.50
CA ALA A 546 -11.13 -21.37 -17.51
C ALA A 546 -11.97 -20.22 -18.11
N ALA A 547 -12.43 -19.28 -17.27
CA ALA A 547 -13.26 -18.16 -17.70
C ALA A 547 -12.51 -17.09 -18.51
N ARG A 548 -11.19 -16.91 -18.30
CA ARG A 548 -10.36 -15.87 -18.95
C ARG A 548 -9.10 -16.46 -19.61
N ALA A 549 -9.17 -17.70 -20.11
CA ALA A 549 -8.01 -18.46 -20.60
C ALA A 549 -7.19 -17.70 -21.66
N GLN A 550 -7.86 -17.00 -22.59
CA GLN A 550 -7.24 -16.20 -23.64
C GLN A 550 -6.39 -15.03 -23.09
N ASP A 551 -6.80 -14.42 -21.97
CA ASP A 551 -6.09 -13.29 -21.37
C ASP A 551 -4.84 -13.80 -20.64
N PHE A 552 -4.97 -14.82 -19.78
CA PHE A 552 -3.84 -15.43 -19.09
C PHE A 552 -2.79 -16.00 -20.07
N THR A 553 -3.21 -16.51 -21.21
CA THR A 553 -2.29 -17.10 -22.19
C THR A 553 -1.60 -16.07 -23.09
N SER A 554 -2.00 -14.80 -23.05
CA SER A 554 -1.44 -13.73 -23.90
C SER A 554 -0.08 -13.19 -23.45
N PHE A 555 0.33 -13.41 -22.20
CA PHE A 555 1.53 -12.80 -21.60
C PHE A 555 2.36 -13.77 -20.74
N PRO A 556 3.68 -13.53 -20.53
CA PRO A 556 4.57 -14.51 -19.92
C PRO A 556 4.19 -14.93 -18.50
N PHE A 557 3.80 -13.97 -17.64
CA PHE A 557 3.44 -14.26 -16.25
C PHE A 557 2.11 -15.02 -16.12
N GLY A 558 1.16 -14.76 -17.03
CA GLY A 558 -0.10 -15.52 -17.11
C GLY A 558 0.13 -16.97 -17.57
N LEU A 559 1.05 -17.20 -18.51
CA LEU A 559 1.48 -18.55 -18.92
C LEU A 559 2.21 -19.29 -17.77
N GLN A 560 3.00 -18.59 -16.96
CA GLN A 560 3.61 -19.17 -15.75
C GLN A 560 2.57 -19.49 -14.68
N PHE A 561 1.64 -18.57 -14.40
CA PHE A 561 0.49 -18.79 -13.50
C PHE A 561 -0.33 -20.01 -13.92
N ALA A 562 -0.71 -20.09 -15.20
CA ALA A 562 -1.45 -21.22 -15.74
C ALA A 562 -0.66 -22.54 -15.58
N SER A 563 0.65 -22.54 -15.85
CA SER A 563 1.49 -23.72 -15.63
C SER A 563 1.50 -24.17 -14.16
N GLU A 564 1.62 -23.24 -13.20
CA GLU A 564 1.66 -23.57 -11.78
C GLU A 564 0.31 -24.06 -11.24
N VAL A 565 -0.81 -23.45 -11.67
CA VAL A 565 -2.18 -23.76 -11.20
C VAL A 565 -2.74 -25.03 -11.85
N LEU A 566 -2.52 -25.25 -13.15
CA LEU A 566 -3.01 -26.45 -13.86
C LEU A 566 -2.32 -27.73 -13.35
N ILE A 567 -1.01 -27.67 -13.12
CA ILE A 567 -0.28 -28.71 -12.38
C ILE A 567 -0.85 -28.79 -10.96
N GLY A 568 -0.88 -27.65 -10.26
CA GLY A 568 -1.58 -27.45 -8.99
C GLY A 568 -1.06 -28.31 -7.83
N ALA A 569 -1.86 -28.36 -6.77
CA ALA A 569 -1.64 -29.29 -5.67
C ALA A 569 -2.10 -30.73 -6.02
N PRO A 570 -1.63 -31.75 -5.27
CA PRO A 570 -2.23 -33.09 -5.30
C PRO A 570 -3.71 -33.07 -4.92
N ASP A 571 -4.48 -34.03 -5.43
CA ASP A 571 -5.86 -34.31 -5.02
C ASP A 571 -6.84 -33.11 -5.15
N VAL A 572 -6.58 -32.18 -6.07
CA VAL A 572 -7.51 -31.11 -6.48
C VAL A 572 -8.64 -31.72 -7.33
N GLU A 573 -9.81 -31.09 -7.33
CA GLU A 573 -10.99 -31.53 -8.07
C GLU A 573 -10.70 -31.75 -9.57
N PRO A 574 -10.87 -32.97 -10.12
CA PRO A 574 -10.55 -33.23 -11.52
C PRO A 574 -11.41 -32.47 -12.53
N ALA A 575 -12.70 -32.21 -12.23
CA ALA A 575 -13.64 -31.63 -13.18
C ALA A 575 -13.21 -30.21 -13.63
N THR A 576 -13.05 -29.29 -12.67
CA THR A 576 -12.61 -27.90 -12.93
C THR A 576 -11.22 -27.86 -13.55
N ARG A 577 -10.32 -28.77 -13.13
CA ARG A 577 -8.98 -28.91 -13.73
C ARG A 577 -9.07 -29.33 -15.21
N GLN A 578 -9.89 -30.32 -15.56
CA GLN A 578 -10.06 -30.75 -16.96
C GLN A 578 -10.71 -29.66 -17.83
N GLN A 579 -11.65 -28.88 -17.30
CA GLN A 579 -12.22 -27.73 -18.02
C GLN A 579 -11.15 -26.68 -18.36
N ALA A 580 -10.33 -26.28 -17.37
CA ALA A 580 -9.25 -25.32 -17.59
C ALA A 580 -8.14 -25.86 -18.53
N LEU A 581 -7.83 -27.16 -18.45
CA LEU A 581 -6.92 -27.84 -19.38
C LEU A 581 -7.46 -27.85 -20.82
N ALA A 582 -8.77 -28.05 -21.01
CA ALA A 582 -9.39 -28.06 -22.34
C ALA A 582 -9.34 -26.70 -23.04
N GLU A 583 -9.62 -25.60 -22.32
CA GLU A 583 -9.49 -24.24 -22.89
C GLU A 583 -8.04 -23.90 -23.25
N VAL A 584 -7.06 -24.29 -22.43
CA VAL A 584 -5.64 -24.12 -22.75
C VAL A 584 -5.17 -25.02 -23.89
N ALA A 585 -5.77 -26.20 -24.09
CA ALA A 585 -5.54 -27.03 -25.27
C ALA A 585 -6.09 -26.38 -26.55
N ARG A 586 -7.31 -25.83 -26.51
CA ARG A 586 -7.95 -25.11 -27.62
C ARG A 586 -7.12 -23.92 -28.11
N LEU A 587 -6.50 -23.19 -27.17
CA LEU A 587 -5.61 -22.06 -27.39
C LEU A 587 -4.13 -22.46 -27.66
N ALA A 588 -3.79 -23.75 -27.66
CA ALA A 588 -2.39 -24.19 -27.73
C ALA A 588 -1.68 -23.85 -29.05
N HIS A 589 -2.43 -23.52 -30.12
CA HIS A 589 -1.87 -22.97 -31.35
C HIS A 589 -1.48 -21.49 -31.17
N ASP A 590 -2.42 -20.65 -30.75
CA ASP A 590 -2.23 -19.22 -30.42
C ASP A 590 -1.09 -18.97 -29.41
N ILE A 591 -0.89 -19.90 -28.47
CA ILE A 591 0.19 -19.87 -27.45
C ILE A 591 1.59 -20.05 -28.07
N LEU A 592 1.67 -20.70 -29.23
CA LEU A 592 2.93 -20.95 -29.96
C LEU A 592 3.12 -20.04 -31.18
N GLU A 593 2.07 -19.37 -31.65
CA GLU A 593 2.15 -18.37 -32.70
C GLU A 593 2.87 -17.11 -32.23
N GLU A 594 3.81 -16.63 -33.04
CA GLU A 594 4.54 -15.39 -32.78
C GLU A 594 3.66 -14.20 -33.20
N LYS A 595 2.65 -13.88 -32.39
CA LYS A 595 1.86 -12.65 -32.53
C LYS A 595 2.82 -11.45 -32.49
N PRO A 596 2.90 -10.61 -33.55
CA PRO A 596 3.80 -9.47 -33.55
C PRO A 596 3.36 -8.48 -32.48
N ALA A 597 4.33 -7.98 -31.70
CA ALA A 597 4.05 -6.96 -30.70
C ALA A 597 3.53 -5.68 -31.39
N PRO A 598 2.54 -4.97 -30.80
CA PRO A 598 2.17 -3.64 -31.28
C PRO A 598 3.39 -2.73 -31.15
N SER A 599 3.79 -2.09 -32.25
CA SER A 599 5.04 -1.35 -32.33
C SER A 599 4.95 0.01 -31.62
N THR A 600 5.34 0.04 -30.35
CA THR A 600 5.57 1.27 -29.58
C THR A 600 7.03 1.37 -29.12
N ALA A 601 7.61 2.56 -29.35
CA ALA A 601 9.01 2.93 -29.11
C ALA A 601 10.09 2.20 -29.93
N GLU A 602 11.13 2.95 -30.29
CA GLU A 602 12.28 2.48 -31.07
C GLU A 602 13.31 1.81 -30.14
N THR A 603 13.74 0.58 -30.42
CA THR A 603 14.99 0.04 -29.85
C THR A 603 15.57 -1.06 -30.73
N GLU A 604 16.77 -0.84 -31.27
CA GLU A 604 17.45 -1.79 -32.15
C GLU A 604 18.08 -2.96 -31.37
N LYS A 605 17.26 -3.99 -31.08
CA LYS A 605 17.67 -5.40 -30.95
C LYS A 605 16.45 -6.30 -30.99
N ALA A 606 16.38 -7.14 -32.02
CA ALA A 606 15.32 -8.14 -32.17
C ALA A 606 15.51 -9.31 -31.19
N GLU A 607 15.16 -9.10 -29.92
CA GLU A 607 14.99 -10.20 -28.97
C GLU A 607 13.80 -11.08 -29.39
N LYS A 608 13.91 -12.39 -29.17
CA LYS A 608 12.86 -13.34 -29.56
C LYS A 608 11.64 -13.16 -28.66
N PRO A 609 10.40 -13.21 -29.18
CA PRO A 609 9.19 -12.96 -28.39
C PRO A 609 9.13 -13.87 -27.15
N VAL A 610 9.24 -13.25 -25.97
CA VAL A 610 9.42 -13.94 -24.68
C VAL A 610 8.22 -14.84 -24.36
N THR A 611 7.02 -14.47 -24.84
CA THR A 611 5.78 -15.25 -24.75
C THR A 611 5.90 -16.65 -25.33
N SER A 612 6.38 -16.81 -26.57
CA SER A 612 6.46 -18.13 -27.23
C SER A 612 7.40 -19.09 -26.49
N SER A 613 8.40 -18.55 -25.79
CA SER A 613 9.31 -19.35 -24.97
C SER A 613 8.72 -19.79 -23.62
N HIS A 614 7.75 -19.05 -23.08
CA HIS A 614 6.98 -19.48 -21.91
C HIS A 614 5.86 -20.44 -22.32
N GLY A 615 5.16 -20.16 -23.43
CA GLY A 615 4.10 -21.00 -23.99
C GLY A 615 4.54 -22.43 -24.28
N LYS A 616 5.64 -22.61 -25.03
CA LYS A 616 6.19 -23.96 -25.29
C LYS A 616 6.64 -24.70 -24.02
N ASN A 617 7.12 -23.97 -23.01
CA ASN A 617 7.56 -24.55 -21.75
C ASN A 617 6.36 -24.99 -20.88
N MET A 618 5.31 -24.17 -20.81
CA MET A 618 4.04 -24.53 -20.17
C MET A 618 3.44 -25.77 -20.85
N LEU A 619 3.18 -25.72 -22.17
CA LEU A 619 2.57 -26.82 -22.92
C LEU A 619 3.37 -28.12 -22.78
N LYS A 620 4.71 -28.07 -22.85
CA LYS A 620 5.58 -29.23 -22.59
C LYS A 620 5.38 -29.78 -21.18
N THR A 621 5.38 -28.92 -20.16
CA THR A 621 5.29 -29.34 -18.75
C THR A 621 3.91 -29.95 -18.45
N LEU A 622 2.83 -29.42 -19.03
CA LEU A 622 1.49 -29.99 -18.95
C LEU A 622 1.40 -31.37 -19.64
N VAL A 623 2.02 -31.54 -20.81
CA VAL A 623 2.12 -32.85 -21.49
C VAL A 623 2.93 -33.86 -20.67
N GLN A 624 4.00 -33.42 -20.00
CA GLN A 624 4.79 -34.27 -19.10
C GLN A 624 4.10 -34.54 -17.75
N GLY A 625 2.93 -33.95 -17.49
CA GLY A 625 2.07 -34.30 -16.36
C GLY A 625 2.53 -33.82 -14.98
N GLY A 626 3.57 -32.97 -14.88
CA GLY A 626 4.10 -32.53 -13.58
C GLY A 626 5.39 -31.71 -13.66
N LYS A 627 5.96 -31.37 -12.49
CA LYS A 627 7.19 -30.55 -12.41
C LYS A 627 8.45 -31.41 -12.54
N PHE A 628 9.51 -30.84 -13.12
CA PHE A 628 10.83 -31.47 -13.15
C PHE A 628 11.55 -31.25 -11.81
N ASP A 629 11.97 -32.34 -11.16
CA ASP A 629 12.82 -32.31 -9.97
C ASP A 629 14.31 -32.36 -10.37
N PRO A 630 15.13 -31.33 -10.06
CA PRO A 630 16.56 -31.33 -10.33
C PRO A 630 17.36 -32.42 -9.59
N ALA A 631 16.87 -32.93 -8.45
CA ALA A 631 17.58 -33.92 -7.64
C ALA A 631 17.50 -35.34 -8.25
N THR A 632 16.29 -35.84 -8.51
CA THR A 632 16.07 -37.12 -9.22
C THR A 632 16.30 -37.02 -10.73
N LYS A 633 16.32 -35.80 -11.29
CA LYS A 633 16.42 -35.49 -12.73
C LYS A 633 15.28 -36.11 -13.55
N LYS A 634 14.10 -36.23 -12.94
CA LYS A 634 12.87 -36.73 -13.57
C LYS A 634 11.76 -35.70 -13.43
N VAL A 635 10.72 -35.85 -14.26
CA VAL A 635 9.43 -35.24 -13.97
C VAL A 635 8.74 -36.08 -12.89
N VAL A 636 8.12 -35.43 -11.92
CA VAL A 636 7.26 -36.04 -10.91
C VAL A 636 5.81 -35.77 -11.33
N PRO A 637 5.08 -36.77 -11.88
CA PRO A 637 3.70 -36.57 -12.32
C PRO A 637 2.77 -36.28 -11.12
N VAL A 638 1.76 -35.45 -11.34
CA VAL A 638 0.74 -35.21 -10.30
C VAL A 638 -0.30 -36.34 -10.24
N SER A 639 -0.89 -36.51 -9.06
CA SER A 639 -2.03 -37.39 -8.82
C SER A 639 -3.29 -36.57 -8.54
N PRO A 640 -4.43 -36.84 -9.21
CA PRO A 640 -4.58 -37.69 -10.40
C PRO A 640 -3.83 -37.12 -11.64
N PRO A 641 -3.48 -37.96 -12.64
CA PRO A 641 -2.79 -37.51 -13.86
C PRO A 641 -3.55 -36.42 -14.62
N LEU A 642 -2.82 -35.49 -15.26
CA LEU A 642 -3.43 -34.36 -15.97
C LEU A 642 -4.23 -34.76 -17.22
N GLY A 643 -3.85 -35.83 -17.94
CA GLY A 643 -4.50 -36.22 -19.21
C GLY A 643 -4.30 -35.25 -20.39
N PHE A 644 -3.62 -34.11 -20.19
CA PHE A 644 -3.45 -33.04 -21.17
C PHE A 644 -2.86 -33.48 -22.51
N ALA A 645 -2.04 -34.55 -22.52
CA ALA A 645 -1.50 -35.12 -23.76
C ALA A 645 -2.61 -35.58 -24.73
N ASN A 646 -3.70 -36.18 -24.24
CA ASN A 646 -4.84 -36.59 -25.05
C ASN A 646 -5.62 -35.35 -25.56
N LEU A 647 -5.90 -34.37 -24.70
CA LEU A 647 -6.60 -33.13 -25.08
C LEU A 647 -5.84 -32.34 -26.15
N LEU A 648 -4.52 -32.18 -25.97
CA LEU A 648 -3.66 -31.47 -26.92
C LEU A 648 -3.53 -32.23 -28.25
N TRP A 649 -3.52 -33.56 -28.22
CA TRP A 649 -3.42 -34.35 -29.45
C TRP A 649 -4.64 -34.18 -30.35
N GLU A 650 -5.85 -34.23 -29.80
CA GLU A 650 -7.07 -34.06 -30.62
C GLU A 650 -7.15 -32.65 -31.24
N GLU A 651 -6.70 -31.60 -30.55
CA GLU A 651 -6.57 -30.23 -31.13
C GLU A 651 -5.52 -30.15 -32.26
N ILE A 652 -4.33 -30.75 -32.06
CA ILE A 652 -3.28 -30.81 -33.10
C ILE A 652 -3.74 -31.63 -34.31
N LYS A 653 -4.49 -32.71 -34.08
CA LYS A 653 -5.03 -33.64 -35.08
C LYS A 653 -6.18 -33.02 -35.87
N ALA A 654 -7.08 -32.29 -35.20
CA ALA A 654 -8.17 -31.55 -35.84
C ALA A 654 -7.68 -30.40 -36.73
N LYS A 655 -6.65 -29.66 -36.29
CA LYS A 655 -6.04 -28.57 -37.08
C LYS A 655 -5.05 -29.10 -38.14
N GLY A 656 -4.49 -30.30 -37.96
CA GLY A 656 -3.57 -30.96 -38.90
C GLY A 656 -2.10 -30.58 -38.77
N ASN A 657 -1.75 -29.65 -37.86
CA ASN A 657 -0.49 -28.90 -37.88
C ASN A 657 0.69 -29.61 -37.17
N LEU A 658 0.59 -30.92 -36.88
CA LEU A 658 1.65 -31.71 -36.21
C LEU A 658 3.04 -31.51 -36.84
N MET A 659 3.13 -31.45 -38.16
CA MET A 659 4.41 -31.31 -38.85
C MET A 659 5.04 -29.92 -38.71
N GLU A 660 4.23 -28.88 -38.54
CA GLU A 660 4.69 -27.51 -38.29
C GLU A 660 5.17 -27.39 -36.85
N TRP A 661 4.41 -27.94 -35.90
CA TRP A 661 4.82 -28.08 -34.51
C TRP A 661 6.15 -28.83 -34.39
N ALA A 662 6.27 -30.00 -35.02
CA ALA A 662 7.45 -30.86 -34.94
C ALA A 662 8.71 -30.26 -35.57
N THR A 663 8.57 -29.28 -36.48
CA THR A 663 9.69 -28.58 -37.14
C THR A 663 9.94 -27.17 -36.59
N GLY A 664 9.00 -26.58 -35.86
CA GLY A 664 9.04 -25.23 -35.29
C GLY A 664 9.20 -25.16 -33.76
N GLN A 665 8.64 -24.11 -33.15
CA GLN A 665 8.73 -23.83 -31.70
C GLN A 665 8.11 -24.95 -30.83
N GLY A 666 7.02 -25.57 -31.30
CA GLY A 666 6.32 -26.68 -30.64
C GLY A 666 7.09 -28.01 -30.60
N SER A 667 8.28 -28.09 -31.21
CA SER A 667 9.00 -29.35 -31.45
C SER A 667 9.32 -30.12 -30.16
N PHE A 668 9.64 -29.43 -29.07
CA PHE A 668 9.84 -30.05 -27.76
C PHE A 668 8.54 -30.49 -27.06
N VAL A 669 7.38 -29.92 -27.43
CA VAL A 669 6.06 -30.39 -26.98
C VAL A 669 5.71 -31.69 -27.72
N VAL A 670 6.02 -31.78 -29.02
CA VAL A 670 5.87 -33.03 -29.78
C VAL A 670 6.82 -34.13 -29.28
N VAL A 671 8.06 -33.79 -28.89
CA VAL A 671 8.95 -34.74 -28.19
C VAL A 671 8.29 -35.23 -26.90
N ALA A 672 7.74 -34.35 -26.08
CA ALA A 672 7.03 -34.74 -24.86
C ALA A 672 5.80 -35.63 -25.14
N LEU A 673 5.03 -35.39 -26.20
CA LEU A 673 3.93 -36.28 -26.61
C LEU A 673 4.45 -37.69 -26.98
N THR A 674 5.63 -37.81 -27.59
CA THR A 674 6.25 -39.14 -27.83
C THR A 674 6.83 -39.80 -26.58
N GLU A 675 6.81 -39.13 -25.42
CA GLU A 675 7.40 -39.57 -24.15
C GLU A 675 6.39 -39.59 -22.98
N ALA A 676 5.13 -39.20 -23.23
CA ALA A 676 4.11 -39.08 -22.19
C ALA A 676 3.59 -40.45 -21.73
N GLU A 677 3.79 -40.77 -20.45
CA GLU A 677 3.24 -41.97 -19.82
C GLU A 677 1.71 -41.83 -19.69
N GLY A 678 0.95 -42.81 -20.21
CA GLY A 678 -0.52 -42.78 -20.23
C GLY A 678 -1.14 -41.96 -21.37
N PHE A 679 -0.40 -41.70 -22.47
CA PHE A 679 -0.92 -41.06 -23.67
C PHE A 679 -1.28 -42.10 -24.77
N ASP A 680 -2.56 -42.24 -25.09
CA ASP A 680 -3.05 -43.27 -26.02
C ASP A 680 -2.62 -43.00 -27.47
N GLY A 681 -2.52 -41.73 -27.85
CA GLY A 681 -2.18 -41.29 -29.21
C GLY A 681 -0.71 -41.48 -29.62
N GLN A 682 0.15 -42.03 -28.75
CA GLN A 682 1.61 -42.11 -28.98
C GLN A 682 1.96 -42.77 -30.32
N ASN A 683 1.26 -43.86 -30.67
CA ASN A 683 1.46 -44.57 -31.93
C ASN A 683 0.96 -43.78 -33.16
N GLU A 684 -0.13 -43.01 -33.03
CA GLU A 684 -0.63 -42.14 -34.11
C GLU A 684 0.37 -41.01 -34.41
N VAL A 685 0.89 -40.35 -33.35
CA VAL A 685 1.91 -39.30 -33.46
C VAL A 685 3.16 -39.84 -34.17
N LEU A 686 3.68 -40.99 -33.74
CA LEU A 686 4.85 -41.60 -34.38
C LEU A 686 4.56 -41.97 -35.85
N ALA A 687 3.40 -42.56 -36.16
CA ALA A 687 3.03 -42.91 -37.53
C ALA A 687 2.89 -41.69 -38.45
N ALA A 688 2.33 -40.59 -37.95
CA ALA A 688 2.21 -39.32 -38.68
C ALA A 688 3.59 -38.66 -38.90
N LEU A 689 4.47 -38.66 -37.88
CA LEU A 689 5.84 -38.18 -38.02
C LEU A 689 6.67 -39.00 -39.02
N LYS A 690 6.48 -40.33 -39.10
CA LYS A 690 7.15 -41.17 -40.13
C LYS A 690 6.72 -40.77 -41.56
N LYS A 691 5.43 -40.48 -41.80
CA LYS A 691 4.95 -39.94 -43.08
C LYS A 691 5.61 -38.60 -43.44
N GLY A 692 5.94 -37.79 -42.43
CA GLY A 692 6.58 -36.49 -42.58
C GLY A 692 8.12 -36.47 -42.58
N LYS A 693 8.81 -37.63 -42.53
CA LYS A 693 10.24 -37.75 -42.21
C LYS A 693 11.16 -36.79 -43.00
N SER A 694 10.95 -36.61 -44.31
CA SER A 694 11.76 -35.68 -45.12
C SER A 694 11.63 -34.21 -44.73
N LYS A 695 10.50 -33.76 -44.15
CA LYS A 695 10.37 -32.41 -43.57
C LYS A 695 11.16 -32.29 -42.26
N LEU A 696 11.16 -33.34 -41.43
CA LEU A 696 11.95 -33.38 -40.19
C LEU A 696 13.45 -33.38 -40.49
N GLU A 697 13.91 -34.15 -41.48
CA GLU A 697 15.31 -34.19 -41.92
C GLU A 697 15.81 -32.81 -42.40
N LYS A 698 14.96 -32.05 -43.10
CA LYS A 698 15.26 -30.65 -43.49
C LYS A 698 15.31 -29.72 -42.27
N ALA A 699 14.33 -29.79 -41.38
CA ALA A 699 14.26 -28.92 -40.20
C ALA A 699 15.34 -29.21 -39.15
N ALA A 700 15.77 -30.47 -39.02
CA ALA A 700 16.85 -30.94 -38.16
C ALA A 700 18.22 -30.32 -38.50
N GLY A 701 18.40 -29.89 -39.75
CA GLY A 701 19.68 -29.51 -40.32
C GLY A 701 20.53 -30.73 -40.68
N ALA A 702 21.57 -30.52 -41.49
CA ALA A 702 22.50 -31.59 -41.86
C ALA A 702 23.18 -32.15 -40.60
N ALA A 703 22.87 -33.41 -40.27
CA ALA A 703 23.52 -34.10 -39.16
C ALA A 703 24.95 -34.48 -39.56
N GLU A 704 25.95 -33.78 -39.01
CA GLU A 704 27.31 -34.30 -38.99
C GLU A 704 27.29 -35.68 -38.32
N LYS A 705 27.68 -36.72 -39.05
CA LYS A 705 27.89 -38.05 -38.49
C LYS A 705 29.05 -37.95 -37.50
N VAL A 706 28.74 -38.02 -36.21
CA VAL A 706 29.77 -38.10 -35.15
C VAL A 706 30.37 -39.51 -35.17
N ASP A 707 31.29 -39.72 -36.10
CA ASP A 707 32.06 -40.96 -36.20
C ASP A 707 32.95 -41.12 -34.95
N LYS A 708 32.84 -42.27 -34.30
CA LYS A 708 33.52 -42.53 -33.01
C LYS A 708 35.01 -42.81 -33.21
N LYS A 709 35.85 -41.76 -33.36
CA LYS A 709 37.32 -41.86 -33.22
C LYS A 709 37.98 -40.52 -32.88
N GLY A 710 38.88 -40.54 -31.90
CA GLY A 710 39.86 -39.45 -31.66
C GLY A 710 39.51 -38.46 -30.55
N ALA A 711 39.74 -38.83 -29.29
CA ALA A 711 39.78 -37.86 -28.19
C ALA A 711 41.14 -37.16 -28.12
N LYS A 712 41.17 -35.81 -28.12
CA LYS A 712 42.32 -35.01 -27.67
C LYS A 712 41.86 -33.63 -27.17
N LYS A 713 42.51 -33.13 -26.12
CA LYS A 713 42.23 -31.82 -25.51
C LYS A 713 42.71 -30.67 -26.41
N GLY A 714 41.91 -29.61 -26.55
CA GLY A 714 42.26 -28.36 -27.24
C GLY A 714 41.71 -27.14 -26.48
N LYS A 715 42.40 -25.99 -26.58
CA LYS A 715 42.10 -24.77 -25.81
C LYS A 715 40.74 -24.14 -26.18
N LYS A 716 40.22 -23.31 -25.25
CA LYS A 716 39.25 -22.24 -25.57
C LYS A 716 39.78 -21.41 -26.76
N GLY A 717 38.92 -21.19 -27.74
CA GLY A 717 39.11 -20.32 -28.89
C GLY A 717 37.75 -20.11 -29.53
N ASP A 718 37.49 -18.90 -30.02
CA ASP A 718 36.17 -18.52 -30.51
C ASP A 718 35.73 -19.37 -31.72
N LYS A 719 34.45 -19.71 -31.77
CA LYS A 719 33.81 -20.41 -32.88
C LYS A 719 32.37 -19.91 -33.02
N SER A 720 32.14 -19.11 -34.05
CA SER A 720 30.82 -18.82 -34.57
C SER A 720 30.10 -20.12 -34.94
N GLU A 721 29.10 -20.50 -34.14
CA GLU A 721 28.28 -21.67 -34.43
C GLU A 721 27.36 -21.34 -35.62
N GLY A 722 27.60 -21.99 -36.77
CA GLY A 722 26.65 -21.97 -37.89
C GLY A 722 25.26 -22.49 -37.46
N PRO A 723 24.19 -22.16 -38.20
CA PRO A 723 22.81 -22.36 -37.77
C PRO A 723 22.49 -23.85 -37.52
N ARG A 724 22.58 -24.27 -36.25
CA ARG A 724 22.19 -25.60 -35.79
C ARG A 724 20.69 -25.77 -36.00
N GLY A 725 20.31 -26.68 -36.90
CA GLY A 725 18.91 -27.02 -37.15
C GLY A 725 18.19 -27.57 -35.92
N ASN A 726 16.86 -27.60 -35.98
CA ASN A 726 15.96 -27.78 -34.85
C ASN A 726 16.33 -29.01 -34.00
N ALA A 727 16.61 -28.78 -32.72
CA ALA A 727 17.02 -29.81 -31.77
C ALA A 727 15.88 -30.78 -31.41
N GLY A 728 14.63 -30.29 -31.32
CA GLY A 728 13.45 -31.14 -31.15
C GLY A 728 13.24 -32.04 -32.36
N ALA A 729 13.34 -31.50 -33.58
CA ALA A 729 13.26 -32.30 -34.81
C ALA A 729 14.35 -33.39 -34.88
N ARG A 730 15.58 -33.09 -34.43
CA ARG A 730 16.66 -34.09 -34.30
C ARG A 730 16.35 -35.20 -33.29
N ILE A 731 15.74 -34.87 -32.16
CA ILE A 731 15.30 -35.87 -31.16
C ILE A 731 14.16 -36.72 -31.72
N LEU A 732 13.19 -36.12 -32.42
CA LEU A 732 12.10 -36.85 -33.08
C LEU A 732 12.65 -37.82 -34.13
N LEU A 733 13.58 -37.41 -35.00
CA LEU A 733 14.23 -38.32 -35.96
C LEU A 733 14.92 -39.52 -35.30
N GLY A 734 15.44 -39.36 -34.08
CA GLY A 734 16.00 -40.45 -33.28
C GLY A 734 14.98 -41.48 -32.76
N LYS A 735 13.67 -41.21 -32.92
CA LYS A 735 12.55 -42.08 -32.52
C LYS A 735 11.80 -42.71 -33.72
N LEU A 736 12.21 -42.46 -34.98
CA LEU A 736 11.45 -42.80 -36.20
C LEU A 736 12.11 -43.86 -37.12
#